data_AF-A0A9W4XKQ6-F1
#
_entry.id   AF-A0A9W4XKQ6-F1
#
_cell.length_a   1.000
_cell.length_b   1.000
_cell.length_c   1.000
_cell.angle_alpha   90.00
_cell.angle_beta   90.00
_cell.angle_gamma   90.00
#
_symmetry.space_group_name_H-M   'P 1'
#
loop_
_entity.id
_entity.type
_entity.pdbx_description
1 polymer ?
#
loop_
_entity_poly.entity_id
_entity_poly.type
_entity_poly.pdbx_seq_one_letter_code
_entity_poly.pdbx_strand_id
1 'polypeptide(L)'
;MEHNAENEGIEDAEFDFSIPLKRPNQNLYKRHEELKKLLGIPPGDKFLEFIFKTVISLCDPFTQPEEKEQQILSVDCVSDLLISIVFYFFKDQMHVDLEVVAIESLKFEISTHLFTLIQYINKLLNCEDELKTRFINNDEVNYIENLKFWTPKISHEFNLKLLYSIECVLILSIYKLAAIKDSNDEYNLILNPYLHYFLKLWKCHTNIILLGLEIDRRIEFKNHETGSDEKTPSIVQQTLKGSSSIRYVLAWILNQNPSSIDDNEEEEEQSYKDTLDLKNETIFNFIQPLARKKDNGGALTIDMRLIIIALLVLYSGTSFTVGQYDENEKSKNDEHASRRLNRSKPIAEIGDVLLDLEYADRFDEDIKYMLEYEFDDYEEDDYEEGDSSVADDLSVASGGISDLEEKLANIEFDELGRDWRDVPRDDNRLYKKTFMEKYARFDSLKDKSDSDDFLLTWDELYSTFEFLIVNSIEENLQAEQKLGQAVINTIAKSIGDNDRKESDVENSNSNPQIITPSKIYNYFISSASEESIRQTQDNNKSIVPIFNVSKFELLLHNNSKLARAAMDEMLMYGGFRRLLIWFITHDLNLSSLLIDYVFQLASGLRGNKNSDYNFSRQGQCLVLSDVELSMVLHEFLTNSSVYLSATTDGIEIENGYKVVLAESIAKKLMQMLCLMINQLINLGIINVDEENEDIHDYKNELQILLINWIGKVPEARQLFFKIKNANYEEKNKEEKETKENNNIEITNFAFEQEEELIKAYAYMSIDEISFDLHENQTHMNIIKSFARRIEKDIQTVLSPTIEVSTQVTIHFRFFIENFNTLCKIEELAELLFDRFEPVISTGLILNLGQGPLAIDQADVQVQDEYEAEFSTDFLNGDVSYEKDNNKKKKKK
;
A
#
# COMPACT_ATOMS: atom_id res chain seq x y z
N MET A 1 -49.26 -8.99 -48.61
CA MET A 1 -48.27 -7.91 -48.48
C MET A 1 -47.04 -8.58 -47.94
N GLU A 2 -46.11 -8.90 -48.83
CA GLU A 2 -44.78 -9.39 -48.49
C GLU A 2 -44.05 -8.25 -47.79
N HIS A 3 -43.53 -8.51 -46.60
CA HIS A 3 -42.53 -7.65 -45.97
C HIS A 3 -41.29 -8.49 -45.72
N ASN A 4 -40.23 -8.09 -46.42
CA ASN A 4 -38.85 -8.53 -46.25
C ASN A 4 -38.41 -8.27 -44.80
N ALA A 5 -37.89 -9.30 -44.14
CA ALA A 5 -37.02 -9.17 -42.99
C ALA A 5 -35.59 -9.43 -43.48
N GLU A 6 -34.72 -8.47 -43.24
CA GLU A 6 -33.30 -8.48 -43.58
C GLU A 6 -32.58 -9.52 -42.72
N ASN A 7 -31.65 -10.25 -43.34
CA ASN A 7 -30.72 -11.15 -42.66
C ASN A 7 -29.73 -10.30 -41.86
N GLU A 8 -29.84 -10.30 -40.54
CA GLU A 8 -28.72 -9.98 -39.65
C GLU A 8 -27.75 -11.16 -39.67
N GLY A 9 -26.50 -10.87 -40.04
CA GLY A 9 -25.41 -11.84 -40.03
C GLY A 9 -25.12 -12.28 -38.60
N ILE A 10 -25.21 -13.58 -38.37
CA ILE A 10 -24.61 -14.22 -37.21
C ILE A 10 -23.10 -14.12 -37.44
N GLU A 11 -22.40 -13.31 -36.65
CA GLU A 11 -20.96 -13.42 -36.49
C GLU A 11 -20.69 -14.76 -35.80
N ASP A 12 -20.27 -15.75 -36.60
CA ASP A 12 -19.77 -17.01 -36.12
C ASP A 12 -18.50 -16.72 -35.28
N ALA A 13 -18.59 -16.88 -33.96
CA ALA A 13 -17.43 -16.90 -33.08
C ALA A 13 -16.58 -18.12 -33.43
N GLU A 14 -15.46 -17.91 -34.13
CA GLU A 14 -14.43 -18.93 -34.32
C GLU A 14 -13.71 -19.18 -32.98
N PHE A 15 -14.16 -20.21 -32.27
CA PHE A 15 -13.41 -20.76 -31.14
C PHE A 15 -12.25 -21.61 -31.69
N ASP A 16 -11.02 -21.10 -31.65
CA ASP A 16 -9.83 -21.88 -31.95
C ASP A 16 -9.50 -22.82 -30.77
N PHE A 17 -10.21 -23.95 -30.70
CA PHE A 17 -9.71 -25.10 -29.97
C PHE A 17 -8.58 -25.70 -30.81
N SER A 18 -7.34 -25.49 -30.38
CA SER A 18 -6.21 -26.35 -30.78
C SER A 18 -6.48 -27.79 -30.34
N ILE A 19 -7.27 -28.55 -31.12
CA ILE A 19 -7.48 -29.98 -30.94
C ILE A 19 -6.11 -30.64 -31.09
N PRO A 20 -5.61 -31.39 -30.10
CA PRO A 20 -4.35 -32.11 -30.26
C PRO A 20 -4.50 -33.12 -31.39
N LEU A 21 -3.90 -32.81 -32.54
CA LEU A 21 -3.73 -33.71 -33.68
C LEU A 21 -2.74 -34.83 -33.31
N LYS A 22 -3.14 -35.75 -32.39
CA LYS A 22 -2.44 -37.02 -32.12
C LYS A 22 -3.31 -38.00 -31.30
N ARG A 23 -4.29 -38.61 -31.98
CA ARG A 23 -5.05 -39.84 -31.63
C ARG A 23 -5.89 -39.79 -30.32
N PRO A 24 -7.11 -40.34 -30.30
CA PRO A 24 -7.85 -40.51 -29.06
C PRO A 24 -7.07 -41.51 -28.18
N ASN A 25 -6.53 -41.04 -27.05
CA ASN A 25 -6.14 -41.94 -25.98
C ASN A 25 -7.43 -42.69 -25.59
N GLN A 26 -7.50 -43.99 -25.91
CA GLN A 26 -8.66 -44.86 -25.67
C GLN A 26 -9.00 -45.07 -24.18
N ASN A 27 -8.40 -44.28 -23.27
CA ASN A 27 -8.64 -44.35 -21.84
C ASN A 27 -8.54 -42.94 -21.22
N LEU A 28 -9.67 -42.22 -21.19
CA LEU A 28 -9.80 -40.88 -20.59
C LEU A 28 -9.39 -40.86 -19.11
N TYR A 29 -9.55 -42.00 -18.41
CA TYR A 29 -9.26 -42.14 -16.98
C TYR A 29 -7.79 -42.42 -16.66
N LYS A 30 -6.94 -42.71 -17.66
CA LYS A 30 -5.52 -42.99 -17.42
C LYS A 30 -4.82 -41.79 -16.78
N ARG A 31 -5.16 -40.57 -17.22
CA ARG A 31 -4.64 -39.31 -16.66
C ARG A 31 -5.07 -39.14 -15.20
N HIS A 32 -6.32 -39.43 -14.88
CA HIS A 32 -6.85 -39.33 -13.52
C HIS A 32 -6.10 -40.27 -12.57
N GLU A 33 -5.81 -41.50 -13.01
CA GLU A 33 -5.01 -42.46 -12.24
C GLU A 33 -3.54 -42.06 -12.10
N GLU A 34 -2.97 -41.32 -13.05
CA GLU A 34 -1.62 -40.75 -12.93
C GLU A 34 -1.59 -39.63 -11.88
N LEU A 35 -2.56 -38.71 -11.91
CA LEU A 35 -2.71 -37.66 -10.89
C LEU A 35 -2.97 -38.22 -9.50
N LYS A 36 -3.83 -39.24 -9.37
CA LYS A 36 -4.07 -39.96 -8.11
C LYS A 36 -2.77 -40.48 -7.50
N LYS A 37 -1.90 -41.07 -8.32
CA LYS A 37 -0.60 -41.62 -7.87
C LYS A 37 0.37 -40.51 -7.44
N LEU A 38 0.37 -39.37 -8.14
CA LEU A 38 1.21 -38.23 -7.80
C LEU A 38 0.81 -37.56 -6.49
N LEU A 39 -0.51 -37.45 -6.24
CA LEU A 39 -1.06 -36.96 -4.97
C LEU A 39 -0.77 -37.91 -3.80
N GLY A 40 -0.50 -39.20 -4.08
CA GLY A 40 -0.22 -40.19 -3.05
C GLY A 40 -1.45 -40.57 -2.23
N ILE A 41 -2.65 -40.52 -2.83
CA ILE A 41 -3.91 -40.87 -2.16
C ILE A 41 -3.84 -42.34 -1.68
N PRO A 42 -4.06 -42.61 -0.37
CA PRO A 42 -3.89 -43.95 0.20
C PRO A 42 -4.78 -45.00 -0.48
N PRO A 43 -4.21 -46.12 -0.97
CA PRO A 43 -5.02 -47.20 -1.53
C PRO A 43 -5.84 -47.85 -0.42
N GLY A 44 -7.16 -47.75 -0.49
CA GLY A 44 -8.09 -48.37 0.47
C GLY A 44 -9.04 -47.40 1.18
N ASP A 45 -8.81 -46.10 1.11
CA ASP A 45 -9.79 -45.10 1.54
C ASP A 45 -10.86 -44.92 0.45
N LYS A 46 -11.97 -45.65 0.60
CA LYS A 46 -13.05 -45.63 -0.40
C LYS A 46 -13.71 -44.26 -0.55
N PHE A 47 -13.77 -43.47 0.51
CA PHE A 47 -14.42 -42.16 0.49
C PHE A 47 -13.55 -41.13 -0.22
N LEU A 48 -12.27 -41.04 0.16
CA LEU A 48 -11.33 -40.15 -0.49
C LEU A 48 -11.10 -40.51 -1.97
N GLU A 49 -11.05 -41.80 -2.29
CA GLU A 49 -10.98 -42.25 -3.68
C GLU A 49 -12.23 -41.89 -4.50
N PHE A 50 -13.41 -42.00 -3.90
CA PHE A 50 -14.66 -41.64 -4.56
C PHE A 50 -14.73 -40.13 -4.81
N ILE A 51 -14.46 -39.32 -3.79
CA ILE A 51 -14.43 -37.87 -3.89
C ILE A 51 -13.46 -37.42 -4.97
N PHE A 52 -12.22 -37.92 -4.94
CA PHE A 52 -11.22 -37.58 -5.95
C PHE A 52 -11.69 -37.92 -7.37
N LYS A 53 -12.23 -39.14 -7.59
CA LYS A 53 -12.73 -39.56 -8.89
C LYS A 53 -13.91 -38.72 -9.37
N THR A 54 -14.80 -38.33 -8.46
CA THR A 54 -15.94 -37.47 -8.79
C THR A 54 -15.46 -36.08 -9.18
N VAL A 55 -14.67 -35.41 -8.34
CA VAL A 55 -14.25 -34.03 -8.60
C VAL A 55 -13.39 -33.92 -9.87
N ILE A 56 -12.44 -34.85 -10.08
CA ILE A 56 -11.61 -34.82 -11.29
C ILE A 56 -12.41 -35.09 -12.56
N SER A 57 -13.45 -35.92 -12.48
CA SER A 57 -14.32 -36.20 -13.64
C SER A 57 -15.21 -35.01 -13.99
N LEU A 58 -15.63 -34.24 -12.98
CA LEU A 58 -16.44 -33.03 -13.16
C LEU A 58 -15.60 -31.83 -13.65
N CYS A 59 -14.32 -31.76 -13.28
CA CYS A 59 -13.43 -30.65 -13.66
C CYS A 59 -12.70 -30.88 -14.99
N ASP A 60 -12.57 -32.12 -15.47
CA ASP A 60 -11.85 -32.42 -16.72
C ASP A 60 -12.78 -32.21 -17.94
N PRO A 61 -12.44 -31.28 -18.86
CA PRO A 61 -13.24 -31.00 -20.06
C PRO A 61 -13.54 -32.21 -20.95
N PHE A 62 -12.75 -33.28 -20.87
CA PHE A 62 -12.98 -34.50 -21.65
C PHE A 62 -13.96 -35.48 -21.00
N THR A 63 -14.27 -35.31 -19.71
CA THR A 63 -15.21 -36.17 -18.97
C THR A 63 -16.40 -35.41 -18.39
N GLN A 64 -16.36 -34.08 -18.40
CA GLN A 64 -17.46 -33.23 -17.97
C GLN A 64 -18.71 -33.46 -18.83
N PRO A 65 -19.93 -33.28 -18.28
CA PRO A 65 -21.14 -33.28 -19.08
C PRO A 65 -21.12 -32.13 -20.09
N GLU A 66 -21.93 -32.26 -21.16
CA GLU A 66 -22.03 -31.23 -22.19
C GLU A 66 -22.58 -29.92 -21.61
N GLU A 67 -21.82 -28.84 -21.77
CA GLU A 67 -22.21 -27.49 -21.35
C GLU A 67 -23.28 -26.91 -22.28
N LYS A 68 -24.17 -26.09 -21.74
CA LYS A 68 -25.18 -25.34 -22.50
C LYS A 68 -25.08 -23.87 -22.13
N GLU A 69 -25.46 -22.96 -23.03
CA GLU A 69 -25.49 -21.51 -22.78
C GLU A 69 -26.25 -21.12 -21.51
N GLN A 70 -27.25 -21.92 -21.10
CA GLN A 70 -28.06 -21.69 -19.89
C GLN A 70 -27.49 -22.34 -18.62
N GLN A 71 -26.51 -23.24 -18.74
CA GLN A 71 -25.93 -24.01 -17.64
C GLN A 71 -24.42 -24.17 -17.88
N ILE A 72 -23.69 -23.18 -17.41
CA ILE A 72 -22.23 -23.14 -17.43
C ILE A 72 -21.71 -24.00 -16.29
N LEU A 73 -20.76 -24.91 -16.57
CA LEU A 73 -20.08 -25.70 -15.54
C LEU A 73 -18.99 -24.86 -14.87
N SER A 74 -19.44 -23.87 -14.12
CA SER A 74 -18.61 -22.96 -13.34
C SER A 74 -18.16 -23.57 -12.02
N VAL A 75 -17.24 -22.89 -11.31
CA VAL A 75 -16.78 -23.32 -9.98
C VAL A 75 -17.97 -23.47 -9.02
N ASP A 76 -18.92 -22.54 -9.08
CA ASP A 76 -20.15 -22.56 -8.29
C ASP A 76 -21.04 -23.77 -8.66
N CYS A 77 -21.32 -23.99 -9.93
CA CYS A 77 -22.14 -25.11 -10.39
C CYS A 77 -21.52 -26.47 -10.04
N VAL A 78 -20.23 -26.65 -10.30
CA VAL A 78 -19.51 -27.91 -10.06
C VAL A 78 -19.39 -28.21 -8.57
N SER A 79 -19.23 -27.20 -7.71
CA SER A 79 -19.24 -27.42 -6.25
C SER A 79 -20.60 -27.93 -5.74
N ASP A 80 -21.73 -27.42 -6.26
CA ASP A 80 -23.06 -27.95 -5.90
C ASP A 80 -23.27 -29.39 -6.35
N LEU A 81 -22.79 -29.73 -7.56
CA LEU A 81 -22.81 -31.11 -8.08
C LEU A 81 -21.95 -32.03 -7.23
N LEU A 82 -20.74 -31.61 -6.87
CA LEU A 82 -19.82 -32.38 -6.04
C LEU A 82 -20.45 -32.66 -4.67
N ILE A 83 -20.96 -31.64 -3.98
CA ILE A 83 -21.61 -31.78 -2.68
C ILE A 83 -22.77 -32.77 -2.78
N SER A 84 -23.62 -32.63 -3.79
CA SER A 84 -24.80 -33.48 -3.97
C SER A 84 -24.45 -34.95 -4.19
N ILE A 85 -23.47 -35.23 -5.06
CA ILE A 85 -23.03 -36.60 -5.38
C ILE A 85 -22.33 -37.24 -4.18
N VAL A 86 -21.44 -36.50 -3.50
CA VAL A 86 -20.72 -36.98 -2.32
C VAL A 86 -21.71 -37.24 -1.17
N PHE A 87 -22.64 -36.33 -0.93
CA PHE A 87 -23.69 -36.52 0.07
C PHE A 87 -24.51 -37.79 -0.18
N TYR A 88 -24.93 -38.02 -1.44
CA TYR A 88 -25.66 -39.23 -1.81
C TYR A 88 -24.85 -40.51 -1.57
N PHE A 89 -23.56 -40.50 -1.94
CA PHE A 89 -22.66 -41.62 -1.70
C PHE A 89 -22.47 -41.92 -0.21
N PHE A 90 -22.26 -40.89 0.61
CA PHE A 90 -22.14 -41.03 2.06
C PHE A 90 -23.40 -41.63 2.68
N LYS A 91 -24.58 -41.13 2.27
CA LYS A 91 -25.87 -41.65 2.73
C LYS A 91 -26.02 -43.14 2.42
N ASP A 92 -25.67 -43.57 1.22
CA ASP A 92 -25.79 -44.96 0.78
C ASP A 92 -24.80 -45.89 1.50
N GLN A 93 -23.53 -45.49 1.61
CA GLN A 93 -22.47 -46.31 2.22
C GLN A 93 -22.59 -46.45 3.74
N MET A 94 -23.03 -45.40 4.43
CA MET A 94 -23.15 -45.39 5.89
C MET A 94 -24.51 -45.91 6.39
N HIS A 95 -25.44 -46.24 5.48
CA HIS A 95 -26.84 -46.58 5.80
C HIS A 95 -27.47 -45.56 6.77
N VAL A 96 -27.13 -44.29 6.60
CA VAL A 96 -27.53 -43.21 7.52
C VAL A 96 -29.02 -42.96 7.37
N ASP A 97 -29.74 -43.17 8.48
CA ASP A 97 -31.11 -42.70 8.60
C ASP A 97 -31.08 -41.18 8.85
N LEU A 98 -31.57 -40.42 7.87
CA LEU A 98 -31.61 -38.95 7.93
C LEU A 98 -32.54 -38.44 9.05
N GLU A 99 -33.40 -39.29 9.63
CA GLU A 99 -34.21 -38.96 10.80
C GLU A 99 -33.42 -39.00 12.12
N VAL A 100 -32.23 -39.63 12.13
CA VAL A 100 -31.44 -39.90 13.36
C VAL A 100 -30.12 -39.12 13.40
N VAL A 101 -29.51 -38.81 12.25
CA VAL A 101 -28.21 -38.14 12.19
C VAL A 101 -28.38 -36.64 11.92
N ALA A 102 -27.73 -35.81 12.75
CA ALA A 102 -27.70 -34.36 12.57
C ALA A 102 -27.00 -33.99 11.25
N ILE A 103 -27.65 -33.16 10.43
CA ILE A 103 -27.15 -32.80 9.10
C ILE A 103 -25.80 -32.06 9.18
N GLU A 104 -25.57 -31.33 10.26
CA GLU A 104 -24.33 -30.62 10.57
C GLU A 104 -23.17 -31.58 10.77
N SER A 105 -23.40 -32.73 11.40
CA SER A 105 -22.37 -33.77 11.58
C SER A 105 -21.94 -34.36 10.23
N LEU A 106 -22.90 -34.57 9.33
CA LEU A 106 -22.63 -35.08 7.98
C LEU A 106 -21.92 -34.03 7.11
N LYS A 107 -22.35 -32.76 7.17
CA LYS A 107 -21.65 -31.64 6.52
C LYS A 107 -20.19 -31.56 6.97
N PHE A 108 -19.97 -31.66 8.28
CA PHE A 108 -18.62 -31.66 8.86
C PHE A 108 -17.80 -32.85 8.35
N GLU A 109 -18.33 -34.07 8.42
CA GLU A 109 -17.63 -35.27 7.95
C GLU A 109 -17.25 -35.17 6.46
N ILE A 110 -18.16 -34.74 5.59
CA ILE A 110 -17.86 -34.51 4.17
C ILE A 110 -16.76 -33.47 4.02
N SER A 111 -16.88 -32.32 4.71
CA SER A 111 -15.89 -31.24 4.64
C SER A 111 -14.48 -31.70 5.05
N THR A 112 -14.35 -32.61 6.03
CA THR A 112 -13.04 -33.12 6.46
C THR A 112 -12.37 -33.98 5.38
N HIS A 113 -13.14 -34.74 4.60
CA HIS A 113 -12.60 -35.51 3.47
C HIS A 113 -12.22 -34.61 2.30
N LEU A 114 -13.01 -33.57 2.01
CA LEU A 114 -12.65 -32.54 1.02
C LEU A 114 -11.36 -31.82 1.43
N PHE A 115 -11.26 -31.42 2.71
CA PHE A 115 -10.08 -30.78 3.28
C PHE A 115 -8.84 -31.66 3.21
N THR A 116 -8.97 -32.95 3.51
CA THR A 116 -7.89 -33.92 3.38
C THR A 116 -7.37 -33.98 1.94
N LEU A 117 -8.26 -33.91 0.95
CA LEU A 117 -7.86 -33.87 -0.46
C LEU A 117 -7.11 -32.58 -0.82
N ILE A 118 -7.57 -31.43 -0.33
CA ILE A 118 -6.85 -30.14 -0.47
C ILE A 118 -5.43 -30.25 0.08
N GLN A 119 -5.23 -30.84 1.26
CA GLN A 119 -3.89 -31.01 1.83
C GLN A 119 -2.95 -31.83 0.94
N TYR A 120 -3.45 -32.88 0.28
CA TYR A 120 -2.66 -33.66 -0.68
C TYR A 120 -2.29 -32.85 -1.93
N ILE A 121 -3.22 -32.02 -2.43
CA ILE A 121 -2.97 -31.13 -3.58
C ILE A 121 -1.91 -30.08 -3.19
N ASN A 122 -2.02 -29.47 -2.02
CA ASN A 122 -1.17 -28.35 -1.62
C ASN A 122 0.29 -28.76 -1.43
N LYS A 123 0.52 -30.01 -1.00
CA LYS A 123 1.86 -30.62 -0.96
C LYS A 123 2.47 -30.85 -2.34
N LEU A 124 1.64 -31.07 -3.36
CA LEU A 124 2.07 -31.27 -4.75
C LEU A 124 2.34 -29.93 -5.44
N LEU A 125 1.57 -28.90 -5.10
CA LEU A 125 1.73 -27.52 -5.54
C LEU A 125 2.81 -26.74 -4.77
N ASN A 126 3.33 -27.29 -3.67
CA ASN A 126 4.28 -26.63 -2.76
C ASN A 126 3.71 -25.39 -2.02
N CYS A 127 2.40 -25.35 -1.74
CA CYS A 127 1.71 -24.28 -1.02
C CYS A 127 1.27 -24.64 0.42
N GLU A 128 1.94 -25.63 1.06
CA GLU A 128 1.57 -26.13 2.41
C GLU A 128 2.11 -25.29 3.59
N ASP A 129 3.14 -24.47 3.36
CA ASP A 129 3.82 -23.69 4.41
C ASP A 129 4.20 -22.29 3.94
N GLU A 130 3.55 -21.30 4.53
CA GLU A 130 3.72 -19.88 4.24
C GLU A 130 5.14 -19.37 4.56
N LEU A 131 5.81 -19.86 5.61
CA LEU A 131 7.17 -19.38 5.94
C LEU A 131 8.17 -19.94 4.94
N LYS A 132 7.94 -21.18 4.51
CA LYS A 132 8.77 -21.80 3.48
C LYS A 132 8.69 -21.02 2.18
N THR A 133 7.52 -20.56 1.76
CA THR A 133 7.34 -19.76 0.53
C THR A 133 7.82 -18.32 0.68
N ARG A 134 7.57 -17.66 1.82
CA ARG A 134 7.97 -16.26 2.09
C ARG A 134 9.48 -16.05 2.01
N PHE A 135 10.27 -16.95 2.60
CA PHE A 135 11.72 -16.77 2.76
C PHE A 135 12.54 -17.49 1.68
N ILE A 136 11.96 -17.79 0.51
CA ILE A 136 12.73 -18.36 -0.61
C ILE A 136 13.65 -17.28 -1.17
N ASN A 137 14.93 -17.61 -1.34
CA ASN A 137 15.85 -16.69 -2.01
C ASN A 137 15.52 -16.65 -3.51
N ASN A 138 14.98 -15.53 -3.97
CA ASN A 138 14.55 -15.33 -5.35
C ASN A 138 15.48 -14.40 -6.14
N ASP A 139 16.73 -14.25 -5.70
CA ASP A 139 17.73 -13.41 -6.38
C ASP A 139 18.11 -13.92 -7.80
N GLU A 140 18.83 -13.07 -8.55
CA GLU A 140 19.22 -13.31 -9.94
C GLU A 140 19.99 -14.62 -10.16
N VAL A 141 20.73 -15.07 -9.14
CA VAL A 141 21.63 -16.22 -9.24
C VAL A 141 20.90 -17.52 -8.88
N ASN A 142 20.01 -17.46 -7.89
CA ASN A 142 19.45 -18.64 -7.24
C ASN A 142 18.00 -18.93 -7.64
N TYR A 143 17.28 -18.00 -8.30
CA TYR A 143 15.85 -18.20 -8.60
C TYR A 143 15.57 -19.49 -9.37
N ILE A 144 16.39 -19.82 -10.40
CA ILE A 144 16.23 -21.03 -11.22
C ILE A 144 16.37 -22.30 -10.38
N GLU A 145 17.39 -22.36 -9.51
CA GLU A 145 17.61 -23.53 -8.64
C GLU A 145 16.52 -23.69 -7.59
N ASN A 146 15.91 -22.56 -7.20
CA ASN A 146 14.90 -22.48 -6.16
C ASN A 146 13.47 -22.64 -6.65
N LEU A 147 13.20 -22.62 -7.97
CA LEU A 147 11.87 -22.84 -8.54
C LEU A 147 11.18 -24.09 -7.95
N LYS A 148 11.90 -25.21 -7.84
CA LYS A 148 11.38 -26.49 -7.32
C LYS A 148 10.80 -26.44 -5.89
N PHE A 149 11.10 -25.38 -5.12
CA PHE A 149 10.64 -25.23 -3.75
C PHE A 149 9.26 -24.59 -3.63
N TRP A 150 8.78 -23.91 -4.67
CA TRP A 150 7.50 -23.19 -4.68
C TRP A 150 6.67 -23.39 -5.94
N THR A 151 7.27 -23.86 -7.04
CA THR A 151 6.50 -24.29 -8.22
C THR A 151 6.05 -25.75 -8.09
N PRO A 152 4.93 -26.14 -8.73
CA PRO A 152 4.41 -27.50 -8.68
C PRO A 152 5.39 -28.53 -9.21
N LYS A 153 5.34 -29.75 -8.65
CA LYS A 153 6.19 -30.87 -9.10
C LYS A 153 5.73 -31.47 -10.44
N ILE A 154 4.66 -30.94 -11.02
CA ILE A 154 4.07 -31.37 -12.30
C ILE A 154 4.38 -30.30 -13.34
N SER A 155 4.95 -30.71 -14.47
CA SER A 155 5.28 -29.82 -15.58
C SER A 155 4.25 -29.82 -16.72
N HIS A 156 3.29 -30.75 -16.72
CA HIS A 156 2.27 -30.83 -17.78
C HIS A 156 1.15 -29.81 -17.52
N GLU A 157 1.12 -28.74 -18.31
CA GLU A 157 0.16 -27.63 -18.23
C GLU A 157 -1.28 -28.07 -17.97
N PHE A 158 -1.86 -28.91 -18.85
CA PHE A 158 -3.25 -29.36 -18.68
C PHE A 158 -3.52 -30.03 -17.32
N ASN A 159 -2.60 -30.89 -16.86
CA ASN A 159 -2.76 -31.60 -15.59
C ASN A 159 -2.66 -30.65 -14.40
N LEU A 160 -1.81 -29.63 -14.52
CA LEU A 160 -1.66 -28.60 -13.51
C LEU A 160 -2.90 -27.72 -13.43
N LYS A 161 -3.39 -27.26 -14.58
CA LYS A 161 -4.65 -26.50 -14.69
C LYS A 161 -5.84 -27.28 -14.11
N LEU A 162 -5.93 -28.58 -14.42
CA LEU A 162 -6.95 -29.46 -13.84
C LEU A 162 -6.83 -29.57 -12.31
N LEU A 163 -5.61 -29.63 -11.74
CA LEU A 163 -5.42 -29.65 -10.29
C LEU A 163 -5.87 -28.35 -9.63
N TYR A 164 -5.53 -27.20 -10.23
CA TYR A 164 -5.99 -25.89 -9.74
C TYR A 164 -7.53 -25.77 -9.80
N SER A 165 -8.16 -26.22 -10.89
CA SER A 165 -9.63 -26.30 -11.00
C SER A 165 -10.26 -27.16 -9.90
N ILE A 166 -9.69 -28.33 -9.62
CA ILE A 166 -10.15 -29.20 -8.52
C ILE A 166 -10.06 -28.48 -7.18
N GLU A 167 -8.94 -27.81 -6.91
CA GLU A 167 -8.74 -27.10 -5.64
C GLU A 167 -9.74 -25.95 -5.45
N CYS A 168 -9.98 -25.13 -6.47
CA CYS A 168 -11.01 -24.09 -6.46
C CYS A 168 -12.40 -24.66 -6.09
N VAL A 169 -12.79 -25.78 -6.71
CA VAL A 169 -14.06 -26.46 -6.41
C VAL A 169 -14.11 -26.99 -4.99
N LEU A 170 -13.04 -27.62 -4.51
CA LEU A 170 -12.99 -28.18 -3.15
C LEU A 170 -13.10 -27.08 -2.10
N ILE A 171 -12.39 -25.97 -2.28
CA ILE A 171 -12.42 -24.80 -1.38
C ILE A 171 -13.84 -24.23 -1.34
N LEU A 172 -14.45 -23.96 -2.51
CA LEU A 172 -15.82 -23.43 -2.57
C LEU A 172 -16.85 -24.43 -2.00
N SER A 173 -16.65 -25.73 -2.21
CA SER A 173 -17.52 -26.77 -1.65
C SER A 173 -17.49 -26.79 -0.12
N ILE A 174 -16.30 -26.61 0.49
CA ILE A 174 -16.16 -26.51 1.95
C ILE A 174 -16.89 -25.28 2.48
N TYR A 175 -16.74 -24.13 1.81
CA TYR A 175 -17.50 -22.92 2.14
C TYR A 175 -19.02 -23.18 2.11
N LYS A 176 -19.53 -23.75 1.02
CA LYS A 176 -20.97 -24.02 0.85
C LYS A 176 -21.53 -25.01 1.88
N LEU A 177 -20.72 -25.96 2.34
CA LEU A 177 -21.10 -26.88 3.42
C LEU A 177 -21.18 -26.16 4.78
N ALA A 178 -20.34 -25.15 5.00
CA ALA A 178 -20.35 -24.34 6.21
C ALA A 178 -21.46 -23.28 6.20
N ALA A 179 -21.84 -22.76 5.02
CA ALA A 179 -22.92 -21.81 4.86
C ALA A 179 -24.29 -22.42 5.19
N ILE A 180 -25.04 -21.77 6.08
CA ILE A 180 -26.40 -22.18 6.47
C ILE A 180 -27.38 -21.45 5.55
N LYS A 181 -27.80 -22.09 4.45
CA LYS A 181 -28.71 -21.46 3.46
C LYS A 181 -30.20 -21.44 3.87
N ASP A 182 -30.60 -22.15 4.92
CA ASP A 182 -32.02 -22.38 5.26
C ASP A 182 -32.61 -21.38 6.29
N SER A 183 -31.78 -20.52 6.89
CA SER A 183 -32.24 -19.35 7.65
C SER A 183 -31.92 -18.08 6.87
N ASN A 184 -32.70 -17.02 7.05
CA ASN A 184 -32.39 -15.68 6.51
C ASN A 184 -31.10 -15.07 7.12
N ASP A 185 -30.22 -15.89 7.70
CA ASP A 185 -29.02 -15.44 8.38
C ASP A 185 -27.87 -15.36 7.38
N GLU A 186 -27.17 -14.24 7.41
CA GLU A 186 -25.96 -14.01 6.62
C GLU A 186 -24.86 -15.03 6.95
N TYR A 187 -23.96 -15.30 5.99
CA TYR A 187 -22.82 -16.18 6.22
C TYR A 187 -21.93 -15.60 7.32
N ASN A 188 -21.70 -16.39 8.38
CA ASN A 188 -20.84 -16.01 9.50
C ASN A 188 -19.45 -16.66 9.32
N LEU A 189 -18.47 -15.84 8.96
CA LEU A 189 -17.11 -16.27 8.59
C LEU A 189 -16.41 -17.08 9.70
N ILE A 190 -16.62 -16.73 10.97
CA ILE A 190 -15.91 -17.38 12.10
C ILE A 190 -16.47 -18.75 12.46
N LEU A 191 -17.67 -19.09 11.98
CA LEU A 191 -18.24 -20.43 12.11
C LEU A 191 -17.61 -21.44 11.15
N ASN A 192 -16.82 -20.97 10.17
CA ASN A 192 -16.08 -21.84 9.29
C ASN A 192 -14.85 -22.43 10.03
N PRO A 193 -14.81 -23.76 10.30
CA PRO A 193 -13.71 -24.37 11.05
C PRO A 193 -12.37 -24.34 10.28
N TYR A 194 -12.39 -23.99 9.00
CA TYR A 194 -11.21 -23.89 8.14
C TYR A 194 -10.72 -22.46 7.94
N LEU A 195 -11.34 -21.44 8.57
CA LEU A 195 -10.98 -20.02 8.42
C LEU A 195 -9.48 -19.75 8.58
N HIS A 196 -8.88 -20.27 9.66
CA HIS A 196 -7.45 -20.09 9.93
C HIS A 196 -6.56 -20.72 8.83
N TYR A 197 -6.98 -21.87 8.28
CA TYR A 197 -6.27 -22.49 7.17
C TYR A 197 -6.44 -21.72 5.86
N PHE A 198 -7.65 -21.22 5.57
CA PHE A 198 -7.93 -20.40 4.39
C PHE A 198 -7.10 -19.12 4.36
N LEU A 199 -6.95 -18.43 5.50
CA LEU A 199 -6.05 -17.27 5.62
C LEU A 199 -4.60 -17.62 5.31
N LYS A 200 -4.09 -18.74 5.84
CA LYS A 200 -2.72 -19.21 5.56
C LYS A 200 -2.54 -19.62 4.10
N LEU A 201 -3.52 -20.32 3.53
CA LEU A 201 -3.48 -20.75 2.14
C LEU A 201 -3.50 -19.55 1.20
N TRP A 202 -4.33 -18.54 1.49
CA TRP A 202 -4.35 -17.28 0.74
C TRP A 202 -2.96 -16.63 0.76
N LYS A 203 -2.32 -16.52 1.93
CA LYS A 203 -0.94 -16.00 2.05
C LYS A 203 0.09 -16.82 1.28
N CYS A 204 -0.01 -18.16 1.31
CA CYS A 204 0.88 -19.02 0.51
C CYS A 204 0.80 -18.66 -0.97
N HIS A 205 -0.41 -18.49 -1.52
CA HIS A 205 -0.60 -18.12 -2.92
C HIS A 205 -0.18 -16.68 -3.20
N THR A 206 -0.40 -15.73 -2.27
CA THR A 206 0.14 -14.36 -2.38
C THR A 206 1.67 -14.39 -2.46
N ASN A 207 2.36 -15.14 -1.60
CA ASN A 207 3.82 -15.27 -1.66
C ASN A 207 4.31 -15.92 -2.96
N ILE A 208 3.61 -16.94 -3.48
CA ILE A 208 3.90 -17.55 -4.77
C ILE A 208 3.78 -16.53 -5.91
N ILE A 209 2.74 -15.68 -5.86
CA ILE A 209 2.52 -14.63 -6.85
C ILE A 209 3.66 -13.62 -6.81
N LEU A 210 4.03 -13.14 -5.62
CA LEU A 210 5.15 -12.22 -5.44
C LEU A 210 6.46 -12.79 -6.01
N LEU A 211 6.77 -14.06 -5.74
CA LEU A 211 7.96 -14.72 -6.29
C LEU A 211 7.95 -14.78 -7.82
N GLY A 212 6.80 -15.05 -8.43
CA GLY A 212 6.67 -15.11 -9.89
C GLY A 212 6.77 -13.74 -10.55
N LEU A 213 6.07 -12.74 -10.03
CA LEU A 213 6.12 -11.36 -10.54
C LEU A 213 7.51 -10.73 -10.39
N GLU A 214 8.25 -11.04 -9.31
CA GLU A 214 9.63 -10.59 -9.15
C GLU A 214 10.56 -11.17 -10.22
N ILE A 215 10.37 -12.45 -10.58
CA ILE A 215 11.13 -13.08 -11.68
C ILE A 215 10.80 -12.40 -13.01
N ASP A 216 9.51 -12.16 -13.26
CA ASP A 216 9.03 -11.56 -14.50
C ASP A 216 9.58 -10.14 -14.70
N ARG A 217 9.38 -9.25 -13.72
CA ARG A 217 9.92 -7.87 -13.74
C ARG A 217 11.43 -7.83 -13.94
N ARG A 218 12.16 -8.81 -13.39
CA ARG A 218 13.61 -8.90 -13.58
C ARG A 218 13.98 -9.31 -15.00
N ILE A 219 13.26 -10.28 -15.57
CA ILE A 219 13.46 -10.71 -16.96
C ILE A 219 13.14 -9.56 -17.91
N GLU A 220 12.03 -8.85 -17.67
CA GLU A 220 11.63 -7.65 -18.41
C GLU A 220 12.71 -6.56 -18.35
N PHE A 221 13.22 -6.25 -17.15
CA PHE A 221 14.30 -5.28 -16.97
C PHE A 221 15.56 -5.67 -17.75
N LYS A 222 15.95 -6.95 -17.69
CA LYS A 222 17.12 -7.47 -18.42
C LYS A 222 16.90 -7.45 -19.94
N ASN A 223 15.70 -7.77 -20.41
CA ASN A 223 15.30 -7.68 -21.81
C ASN A 223 15.45 -6.25 -22.33
N HIS A 224 14.95 -5.28 -21.56
CA HIS A 224 15.07 -3.86 -21.88
C HIS A 224 16.54 -3.38 -21.91
N GLU A 225 17.39 -3.83 -20.97
CA GLU A 225 18.82 -3.45 -20.94
C GLU A 225 19.66 -4.10 -22.05
N THR A 226 19.39 -5.36 -22.38
CA THR A 226 20.24 -6.16 -23.29
C THR A 226 19.68 -6.29 -24.69
N GLY A 227 18.45 -5.84 -24.94
CA GLY A 227 17.73 -6.07 -26.18
C GLY A 227 17.46 -7.55 -26.44
N SER A 228 17.26 -8.34 -25.37
CA SER A 228 16.87 -9.75 -25.45
C SER A 228 15.37 -9.92 -25.31
N ASP A 229 14.84 -11.03 -25.82
CA ASP A 229 13.42 -11.39 -25.69
C ASP A 229 13.29 -12.69 -24.86
N GLU A 230 13.94 -12.73 -23.69
CA GLU A 230 13.80 -13.87 -22.78
C GLU A 230 12.39 -13.87 -22.19
N LYS A 231 11.63 -14.96 -22.35
CA LYS A 231 10.30 -15.09 -21.75
C LYS A 231 10.36 -15.65 -20.35
N THR A 232 9.41 -15.26 -19.51
CA THR A 232 9.22 -15.83 -18.17
C THR A 232 9.04 -17.35 -18.26
N PRO A 233 9.69 -18.16 -17.40
CA PRO A 233 9.62 -19.61 -17.52
C PRO A 233 8.17 -20.11 -17.49
N SER A 234 7.80 -21.00 -18.41
CA SER A 234 6.40 -21.47 -18.52
C SER A 234 5.85 -22.07 -17.22
N ILE A 235 6.69 -22.74 -16.42
CA ILE A 235 6.27 -23.26 -15.12
C ILE A 235 5.88 -22.14 -14.14
N VAL A 236 6.54 -20.98 -14.21
CA VAL A 236 6.21 -19.80 -13.39
C VAL A 236 4.86 -19.24 -13.83
N GLN A 237 4.67 -19.00 -15.13
CA GLN A 237 3.38 -18.53 -15.68
C GLN A 237 2.22 -19.43 -15.28
N GLN A 238 2.36 -20.75 -15.45
CA GLN A 238 1.32 -21.72 -15.10
C GLN A 238 1.05 -21.76 -13.59
N THR A 239 2.07 -21.51 -12.77
CA THR A 239 1.93 -21.40 -11.32
C THR A 239 1.18 -20.12 -10.92
N LEU A 240 1.43 -19.00 -11.61
CA LEU A 240 0.75 -17.73 -11.40
C LEU A 240 -0.73 -17.79 -11.82
N LYS A 241 -1.03 -18.36 -13.00
CA LYS A 241 -2.41 -18.59 -13.47
C LYS A 241 -3.21 -19.40 -12.45
N GLY A 242 -2.64 -20.51 -11.98
CA GLY A 242 -3.27 -21.36 -10.97
C GLY A 242 -3.42 -20.70 -9.59
N SER A 243 -2.35 -20.10 -9.08
CA SER A 243 -2.35 -19.51 -7.73
C SER A 243 -3.29 -18.30 -7.64
N SER A 244 -3.36 -17.46 -8.68
CA SER A 244 -4.34 -16.36 -8.74
C SER A 244 -5.78 -16.87 -8.70
N SER A 245 -6.09 -17.99 -9.37
CA SER A 245 -7.45 -18.56 -9.33
C SER A 245 -7.85 -19.10 -7.96
N ILE A 246 -6.95 -19.78 -7.23
CA ILE A 246 -7.23 -20.23 -5.86
C ILE A 246 -7.37 -19.03 -4.93
N ARG A 247 -6.47 -18.06 -5.06
CA ARG A 247 -6.47 -16.82 -4.28
C ARG A 247 -7.78 -16.06 -4.47
N TYR A 248 -8.30 -15.98 -5.69
CA TYR A 248 -9.61 -15.41 -6.02
C TYR A 248 -10.73 -16.09 -5.22
N VAL A 249 -10.83 -17.43 -5.25
CA VAL A 249 -11.89 -18.16 -4.52
C VAL A 249 -11.77 -17.92 -3.01
N LEU A 250 -10.55 -17.93 -2.47
CA LEU A 250 -10.30 -17.69 -1.05
C LEU A 250 -10.68 -16.26 -0.64
N ALA A 251 -10.26 -15.26 -1.43
CA ALA A 251 -10.59 -13.86 -1.19
C ALA A 251 -12.09 -13.63 -1.23
N TRP A 252 -12.79 -14.20 -2.22
CA TRP A 252 -14.24 -14.14 -2.29
C TRP A 252 -14.91 -14.70 -1.03
N ILE A 253 -14.48 -15.86 -0.52
CA ILE A 253 -15.00 -16.47 0.73
C ILE A 253 -14.72 -15.57 1.94
N LEU A 254 -13.50 -15.06 2.04
CA LEU A 254 -13.05 -14.26 3.17
C LEU A 254 -13.80 -12.92 3.22
N ASN A 255 -13.98 -12.27 2.07
CA ASN A 255 -14.68 -10.99 1.92
C ASN A 255 -16.22 -11.08 2.04
N GLN A 256 -16.80 -12.26 2.31
CA GLN A 256 -18.24 -12.37 2.63
C GLN A 256 -18.59 -11.81 4.03
N ASN A 257 -17.63 -11.23 4.76
CA ASN A 257 -17.86 -10.58 6.06
C ASN A 257 -18.49 -9.19 5.85
N PRO A 258 -19.53 -8.80 6.60
CA PRO A 258 -20.15 -7.47 6.49
C PRO A 258 -19.19 -6.28 6.57
N SER A 259 -18.04 -6.43 7.24
CA SER A 259 -16.98 -5.39 7.27
C SER A 259 -16.40 -5.02 5.90
N SER A 260 -16.65 -5.83 4.87
CA SER A 260 -16.13 -5.65 3.50
C SER A 260 -17.16 -5.11 2.51
N ILE A 261 -18.40 -4.89 2.96
CA ILE A 261 -19.49 -4.41 2.13
C ILE A 261 -19.47 -2.88 2.16
N ASP A 262 -19.44 -2.25 0.99
CA ASP A 262 -19.61 -0.80 0.86
C ASP A 262 -21.11 -0.48 0.90
N ASP A 263 -21.55 0.30 1.90
CA ASP A 263 -22.95 0.72 2.08
C ASP A 263 -23.44 1.62 0.92
N ASN A 264 -22.54 2.14 0.07
CA ASN A 264 -22.86 3.08 -1.02
C ASN A 264 -23.25 2.41 -2.34
N GLU A 265 -22.99 1.12 -2.52
CA GLU A 265 -23.39 0.39 -3.73
C GLU A 265 -24.71 -0.34 -3.48
N GLU A 266 -25.64 -0.32 -4.43
CA GLU A 266 -26.87 -1.11 -4.30
C GLU A 266 -26.49 -2.58 -4.05
N GLU A 267 -26.88 -3.16 -2.90
CA GLU A 267 -26.48 -4.52 -2.47
C GLU A 267 -26.65 -5.59 -3.57
N GLU A 268 -27.63 -5.39 -4.47
CA GLU A 268 -27.89 -6.26 -5.62
C GLU A 268 -26.81 -6.15 -6.72
N GLU A 269 -26.25 -4.96 -6.98
CA GLU A 269 -25.20 -4.76 -7.99
C GLU A 269 -23.85 -5.32 -7.52
N GLN A 270 -23.49 -5.14 -6.24
CA GLN A 270 -22.23 -5.64 -5.71
C GLN A 270 -22.21 -7.17 -5.58
N SER A 271 -23.30 -7.77 -5.08
CA SER A 271 -23.47 -9.23 -5.02
C SER A 271 -23.44 -9.90 -6.41
N TYR A 272 -23.95 -9.20 -7.42
CA TYR A 272 -23.92 -9.65 -8.81
C TYR A 272 -22.50 -9.61 -9.40
N LYS A 273 -21.76 -8.51 -9.20
CA LYS A 273 -20.34 -8.39 -9.61
C LYS A 273 -19.45 -9.40 -8.89
N ASP A 274 -19.65 -9.59 -7.59
CA ASP A 274 -18.84 -10.47 -6.75
C ASP A 274 -18.95 -11.95 -7.11
N THR A 275 -20.12 -12.38 -7.60
CA THR A 275 -20.35 -13.77 -8.00
C THR A 275 -20.26 -14.02 -9.50
N LEU A 276 -20.00 -12.97 -10.29
CA LEU A 276 -20.03 -13.01 -11.75
C LEU A 276 -19.11 -14.10 -12.29
N ASP A 277 -17.82 -14.05 -11.96
CA ASP A 277 -16.83 -14.99 -12.49
C ASP A 277 -17.03 -16.42 -11.95
N LEU A 278 -17.41 -16.56 -10.67
CA LEU A 278 -17.62 -17.87 -10.05
C LEU A 278 -18.80 -18.64 -10.62
N LYS A 279 -19.80 -17.93 -11.16
CA LYS A 279 -21.03 -18.50 -11.73
C LYS A 279 -21.02 -18.58 -13.25
N ASN A 280 -20.40 -17.61 -13.93
CA ASN A 280 -20.55 -17.42 -15.36
C ASN A 280 -19.32 -17.85 -16.18
N GLU A 281 -18.16 -18.08 -15.55
CA GLU A 281 -17.00 -18.63 -16.26
C GLU A 281 -16.91 -20.14 -16.13
N THR A 282 -16.53 -20.82 -17.22
CA THR A 282 -16.30 -22.27 -17.17
C THR A 282 -15.14 -22.59 -16.23
N ILE A 283 -15.19 -23.71 -15.53
CA ILE A 283 -14.19 -24.06 -14.51
C ILE A 283 -12.74 -24.08 -15.05
N PHE A 284 -12.57 -24.44 -16.32
CA PHE A 284 -11.27 -24.48 -16.97
C PHE A 284 -10.86 -23.08 -17.44
N ASN A 285 -11.77 -22.24 -17.91
CA ASN A 285 -11.45 -20.85 -18.27
C ASN A 285 -11.18 -19.99 -17.04
N PHE A 286 -11.86 -20.23 -15.93
CA PHE A 286 -11.67 -19.51 -14.66
C PHE A 286 -10.22 -19.49 -14.17
N ILE A 287 -9.40 -20.51 -14.51
CA ILE A 287 -7.98 -20.53 -14.16
C ILE A 287 -7.16 -19.50 -14.96
N GLN A 288 -7.64 -19.08 -16.14
CA GLN A 288 -7.00 -18.03 -16.93
C GLN A 288 -7.33 -16.66 -16.34
N PRO A 289 -6.31 -15.84 -15.99
CA PRO A 289 -6.53 -14.50 -15.47
C PRO A 289 -7.35 -13.60 -16.39
N LEU A 290 -7.09 -13.67 -17.71
CA LEU A 290 -7.79 -12.86 -18.72
C LEU A 290 -9.27 -13.24 -18.92
N ALA A 291 -9.70 -14.40 -18.45
CA ALA A 291 -11.11 -14.79 -18.52
C ALA A 291 -11.95 -14.21 -17.38
N ARG A 292 -11.31 -13.72 -16.31
CA ARG A 292 -12.01 -13.19 -15.12
C ARG A 292 -12.27 -11.70 -15.29
N LYS A 293 -13.52 -11.29 -15.11
CA LYS A 293 -13.99 -9.91 -15.33
C LYS A 293 -13.88 -9.04 -14.09
N LYS A 294 -13.88 -9.62 -12.89
CA LYS A 294 -13.71 -8.84 -11.66
C LYS A 294 -12.26 -8.38 -11.54
N ASP A 295 -12.09 -7.08 -11.37
CA ASP A 295 -10.80 -6.48 -11.07
C ASP A 295 -10.37 -6.85 -9.65
N ASN A 296 -9.08 -7.19 -9.48
CA ASN A 296 -8.49 -7.50 -8.16
C ASN A 296 -9.26 -8.55 -7.34
N GLY A 297 -9.90 -9.54 -7.99
CA GLY A 297 -10.77 -10.48 -7.28
C GLY A 297 -10.08 -11.35 -6.20
N GLY A 298 -8.75 -11.46 -6.22
CA GLY A 298 -7.92 -12.11 -5.22
C GLY A 298 -7.49 -11.24 -4.03
N ALA A 299 -7.84 -9.95 -4.00
CA ALA A 299 -7.47 -9.04 -2.92
C ALA A 299 -8.37 -9.19 -1.68
N LEU A 300 -7.81 -8.96 -0.49
CA LEU A 300 -8.58 -8.92 0.76
C LEU A 300 -9.02 -7.49 1.09
N THR A 301 -10.30 -7.34 1.42
CA THR A 301 -10.92 -6.08 1.85
C THR A 301 -11.56 -6.21 3.24
N ILE A 302 -11.32 -7.31 3.96
CA ILE A 302 -11.84 -7.57 5.30
C ILE A 302 -11.10 -6.82 6.39
N ASP A 303 -11.85 -6.35 7.39
CA ASP A 303 -11.26 -5.95 8.65
C ASP A 303 -10.90 -7.19 9.49
N MET A 304 -9.60 -7.40 9.69
CA MET A 304 -9.07 -8.52 10.45
C MET A 304 -9.12 -8.33 11.97
N ARG A 305 -9.41 -7.13 12.49
CA ARG A 305 -9.36 -6.83 13.93
C ARG A 305 -10.27 -7.75 14.74
N LEU A 306 -11.57 -7.75 14.43
CA LEU A 306 -12.54 -8.60 15.12
C LEU A 306 -12.42 -10.07 14.74
N ILE A 307 -11.99 -10.39 13.52
CA ILE A 307 -11.69 -11.78 13.11
C ILE A 307 -10.62 -12.37 14.04
N ILE A 308 -9.55 -11.63 14.32
CA ILE A 308 -8.48 -12.08 15.21
C ILE A 308 -8.96 -12.24 16.65
N ILE A 309 -9.79 -11.32 17.14
CA ILE A 309 -10.42 -11.47 18.46
C ILE A 309 -11.29 -12.73 18.50
N ALA A 310 -12.06 -13.01 17.45
CA ALA A 310 -12.86 -14.23 17.35
C ALA A 310 -11.98 -15.49 17.29
N LEU A 311 -10.89 -15.48 16.52
CA LEU A 311 -9.91 -16.57 16.49
C LEU A 311 -9.27 -16.77 17.88
N LEU A 312 -8.98 -15.69 18.61
CA LEU A 312 -8.48 -15.76 19.99
C LEU A 312 -9.51 -16.38 20.93
N VAL A 313 -10.78 -16.03 20.80
CA VAL A 313 -11.90 -16.62 21.57
C VAL A 313 -12.03 -18.12 21.26
N LEU A 314 -12.09 -18.49 19.98
CA LEU A 314 -12.29 -19.87 19.52
C LEU A 314 -11.11 -20.78 19.84
N TYR A 315 -9.89 -20.24 19.82
CA TYR A 315 -8.66 -21.04 19.82
C TYR A 315 -7.71 -20.77 20.98
N SER A 316 -8.19 -20.01 21.97
CA SER A 316 -7.52 -19.86 23.27
C SER A 316 -7.22 -21.24 23.87
N GLY A 317 -5.95 -21.65 23.81
CA GLY A 317 -5.46 -22.92 24.37
C GLY A 317 -5.13 -24.03 23.37
N THR A 318 -5.29 -23.82 22.05
CA THR A 318 -4.92 -24.80 21.01
C THR A 318 -3.91 -24.21 20.02
N SER A 319 -2.75 -24.87 19.85
CA SER A 319 -1.80 -24.58 18.76
C SER A 319 -2.24 -25.34 17.51
N PHE A 320 -2.21 -24.69 16.33
CA PHE A 320 -2.62 -25.33 15.07
C PHE A 320 -1.47 -25.87 14.25
N THR A 321 -0.25 -25.39 14.49
CA THR A 321 0.92 -25.91 13.79
C THR A 321 1.25 -27.34 14.25
N VAL A 322 1.24 -28.27 13.27
CA VAL A 322 1.87 -29.61 13.39
C VAL A 322 3.40 -29.49 13.47
N GLY A 323 3.95 -28.31 13.18
CA GLY A 323 5.36 -27.99 13.35
C GLY A 323 5.72 -27.94 14.83
N GLN A 324 6.11 -29.07 15.40
CA GLN A 324 7.00 -29.06 16.56
C GLN A 324 8.15 -28.12 16.20
N TYR A 325 8.35 -27.06 17.00
CA TYR A 325 9.54 -26.24 16.90
C TYR A 325 10.75 -27.15 17.05
N ASP A 326 11.35 -27.54 15.93
CA ASP A 326 12.62 -28.25 15.94
C ASP A 326 13.72 -27.19 16.04
N GLU A 327 14.26 -27.05 17.24
CA GLU A 327 15.44 -26.24 17.54
C GLU A 327 16.63 -26.55 16.61
N ASN A 328 16.64 -27.73 15.98
CA ASN A 328 17.71 -28.17 15.09
C ASN A 328 17.55 -27.70 13.64
N GLU A 329 16.40 -27.17 13.26
CA GLU A 329 16.17 -26.66 11.91
C GLU A 329 16.71 -25.23 11.80
N LYS A 330 17.69 -25.02 10.92
CA LYS A 330 18.37 -23.72 10.77
C LYS A 330 17.44 -22.69 10.15
N SER A 331 17.23 -21.57 10.85
CA SER A 331 16.56 -20.40 10.29
C SER A 331 17.43 -19.71 9.25
N LYS A 332 16.80 -19.13 8.23
CA LYS A 332 17.49 -18.40 7.15
C LYS A 332 17.98 -17.02 7.58
N ASN A 333 17.19 -16.34 8.41
CA ASN A 333 17.49 -15.04 9.03
C ASN A 333 16.76 -14.93 10.39
N ASP A 334 16.99 -13.83 11.10
CA ASP A 334 16.42 -13.58 12.44
C ASP A 334 14.89 -13.41 12.39
N GLU A 335 14.37 -12.81 11.33
CA GLU A 335 12.93 -12.67 11.10
C GLU A 335 12.25 -14.05 10.98
N HIS A 336 12.80 -14.95 10.16
CA HIS A 336 12.31 -16.33 10.04
C HIS A 336 12.41 -17.08 11.37
N ALA A 337 13.45 -16.83 12.17
CA ALA A 337 13.56 -17.43 13.51
C ALA A 337 12.46 -16.93 14.46
N SER A 338 12.18 -15.62 14.45
CA SER A 338 11.12 -14.99 15.23
C SER A 338 9.74 -15.52 14.84
N ARG A 339 9.44 -15.59 13.54
CA ARG A 339 8.14 -16.10 13.04
C ARG A 339 7.93 -17.57 13.34
N ARG A 340 8.98 -18.41 13.23
CA ARG A 340 8.92 -19.82 13.67
C ARG A 340 8.64 -19.94 15.16
N LEU A 341 9.26 -19.10 15.99
CA LEU A 341 9.00 -19.07 17.43
C LEU A 341 7.56 -18.64 17.72
N ASN A 342 7.03 -17.64 17.01
CA ASN A 342 5.65 -17.19 17.18
C ASN A 342 4.66 -18.32 16.82
N ARG A 343 4.86 -19.00 15.69
CA ARG A 343 4.04 -20.16 15.29
C ARG A 343 4.09 -21.36 16.23
N SER A 344 5.11 -21.45 17.07
CA SER A 344 5.23 -22.54 18.06
C SER A 344 4.39 -22.29 19.32
N LYS A 345 3.89 -21.07 19.51
CA LYS A 345 3.11 -20.66 20.68
C LYS A 345 1.64 -20.47 20.27
N PRO A 346 0.66 -21.03 21.02
CA PRO A 346 -0.75 -20.98 20.65
C PRO A 346 -1.32 -19.58 20.36
N ILE A 347 -0.88 -18.56 21.12
CA ILE A 347 -1.39 -17.17 20.98
C ILE A 347 -0.60 -16.39 19.93
N ALA A 348 0.72 -16.53 19.91
CA ALA A 348 1.56 -15.78 18.97
C ALA A 348 1.38 -16.27 17.52
N GLU A 349 0.92 -17.51 17.32
CA GLU A 349 0.51 -18.00 16.00
C GLU A 349 -0.60 -17.15 15.40
N ILE A 350 -1.56 -16.70 16.22
CA ILE A 350 -2.67 -15.84 15.78
C ILE A 350 -2.14 -14.47 15.36
N GLY A 351 -1.16 -13.91 16.10
CA GLY A 351 -0.50 -12.67 15.68
C GLY A 351 0.32 -12.79 14.39
N ASP A 352 0.96 -13.93 14.16
CA ASP A 352 1.65 -14.20 12.89
C ASP A 352 0.69 -14.23 11.69
N VAL A 353 -0.60 -14.51 11.90
CA VAL A 353 -1.64 -14.40 10.87
C VAL A 353 -1.89 -12.94 10.45
N LEU A 354 -1.56 -11.94 11.26
CA LEU A 354 -1.67 -10.53 10.87
C LEU A 354 -0.48 -9.99 10.07
N LEU A 355 0.67 -10.65 10.15
CA LEU A 355 1.87 -10.22 9.41
C LEU A 355 1.75 -10.54 7.92
N ASP A 356 2.26 -9.70 7.03
CA ASP A 356 2.24 -9.94 5.58
C ASP A 356 0.83 -10.16 4.98
N LEU A 357 -0.17 -9.43 5.48
CA LEU A 357 -1.47 -9.30 4.82
C LEU A 357 -1.43 -8.10 3.87
N GLU A 358 -1.44 -8.36 2.57
CA GLU A 358 -1.51 -7.34 1.52
C GLU A 358 -3.00 -7.01 1.29
N TYR A 359 -3.49 -5.90 1.84
CA TYR A 359 -4.87 -5.46 1.67
C TYR A 359 -5.04 -4.69 0.36
N ALA A 360 -6.18 -4.87 -0.32
CA ALA A 360 -6.54 -4.15 -1.54
C ALA A 360 -5.42 -4.09 -2.61
N ASP A 361 -4.63 -5.17 -2.73
CA ASP A 361 -3.54 -5.26 -3.71
C ASP A 361 -4.05 -5.43 -5.15
N ARG A 362 -3.13 -5.24 -6.11
CA ARG A 362 -3.41 -5.37 -7.55
C ARG A 362 -2.69 -6.53 -8.23
N PHE A 363 -2.31 -7.56 -7.49
CA PHE A 363 -1.50 -8.63 -8.07
C PHE A 363 -2.20 -9.42 -9.17
N ASP A 364 -3.53 -9.50 -9.15
CA ASP A 364 -4.26 -10.16 -10.23
C ASP A 364 -4.17 -9.37 -11.55
N GLU A 365 -4.16 -8.03 -11.49
CA GLU A 365 -3.98 -7.17 -12.66
C GLU A 365 -2.53 -7.19 -13.16
N ASP A 366 -1.55 -7.22 -12.25
CA ASP A 366 -0.14 -7.42 -12.62
C ASP A 366 0.06 -8.74 -13.38
N ILE A 367 -0.65 -9.80 -12.99
CA ILE A 367 -0.62 -11.09 -13.69
C ILE A 367 -1.32 -11.01 -15.05
N LYS A 368 -2.46 -10.30 -15.15
CA LYS A 368 -3.14 -10.08 -16.44
C LYS A 368 -2.21 -9.33 -17.39
N TYR A 369 -1.61 -8.23 -16.95
CA TYR A 369 -0.64 -7.44 -17.70
C TYR A 369 0.55 -8.27 -18.19
N MET A 370 1.16 -9.05 -17.29
CA MET A 370 2.25 -9.97 -17.64
C MET A 370 1.87 -10.95 -18.77
N LEU A 371 0.60 -11.36 -18.84
CA LEU A 371 0.12 -12.32 -19.82
C LEU A 371 -0.43 -11.68 -21.10
N GLU A 372 -0.96 -10.46 -21.04
CA GLU A 372 -1.46 -9.71 -22.21
C GLU A 372 -0.33 -9.38 -23.19
N TYR A 373 0.83 -8.97 -22.68
CA TYR A 373 2.03 -8.74 -23.49
C TYR A 373 2.48 -9.98 -24.29
N GLU A 374 2.13 -11.19 -23.83
CA GLU A 374 2.43 -12.42 -24.57
C GLU A 374 1.48 -12.69 -25.74
N PHE A 375 0.28 -12.10 -25.76
CA PHE A 375 -0.69 -12.27 -26.85
C PHE A 375 -0.43 -11.31 -28.02
N ASP A 376 0.07 -10.11 -27.77
CA ASP A 376 0.43 -9.14 -28.82
C ASP A 376 1.59 -9.65 -29.72
N ASP A 377 2.48 -10.50 -29.18
CA ASP A 377 3.54 -11.18 -29.94
C ASP A 377 3.02 -12.21 -30.97
N TYR A 378 1.76 -12.63 -30.88
CA TYR A 378 1.16 -13.63 -31.77
C TYR A 378 0.22 -13.05 -32.84
N GLU A 379 -0.13 -11.76 -32.75
CA GLU A 379 -0.96 -11.06 -33.74
C GLU A 379 -0.20 -9.94 -34.48
N GLU A 380 1.07 -10.15 -34.82
CA GLU A 380 1.67 -9.44 -35.96
C GLU A 380 1.16 -10.05 -37.29
N ASP A 381 -0.10 -9.78 -37.63
CA ASP A 381 -0.60 -9.87 -39.01
C ASP A 381 -1.64 -8.74 -39.26
N ASP A 382 -1.17 -7.70 -39.95
CA ASP A 382 -1.89 -6.75 -40.80
C ASP A 382 -3.24 -6.17 -40.32
N TYR A 383 -3.20 -5.01 -39.65
CA TYR A 383 -4.20 -3.95 -39.88
C TYR A 383 -3.54 -2.58 -40.09
N GLU A 384 -3.54 -2.16 -41.35
CA GLU A 384 -3.22 -0.81 -41.80
C GLU A 384 -4.14 0.24 -41.15
N GLU A 385 -3.52 1.39 -40.84
CA GLU A 385 -4.06 2.72 -40.60
C GLU A 385 -5.57 2.93 -40.85
N GLY A 386 -6.30 3.16 -39.76
CA GLY A 386 -7.63 3.76 -39.75
C GLY A 386 -7.64 5.03 -38.90
N ASP A 387 -7.19 6.13 -39.48
CA ASP A 387 -7.35 7.49 -38.95
C ASP A 387 -8.81 7.75 -38.53
N SER A 388 -9.05 7.90 -37.23
CA SER A 388 -10.30 8.45 -36.71
C SER A 388 -9.99 9.57 -35.73
N SER A 389 -10.20 10.77 -36.23
CA SER A 389 -10.17 12.04 -35.53
C SER A 389 -11.19 12.07 -34.38
N VAL A 390 -10.70 12.17 -33.15
CA VAL A 390 -11.42 12.82 -32.04
C VAL A 390 -10.43 13.74 -31.32
N ALA A 391 -10.14 14.87 -31.98
CA ALA A 391 -9.59 16.04 -31.31
C ALA A 391 -10.78 16.83 -30.72
N ASP A 392 -10.83 16.90 -29.39
CA ASP A 392 -11.33 17.99 -28.55
C ASP A 392 -11.86 17.42 -27.23
N ASP A 393 -10.99 17.35 -26.22
CA ASP A 393 -11.23 17.94 -24.89
C ASP A 393 -10.13 17.47 -23.92
N LEU A 394 -8.97 18.13 -23.97
CA LEU A 394 -7.99 18.25 -22.88
C LEU A 394 -6.99 19.36 -23.26
N SER A 395 -7.53 20.57 -23.51
CA SER A 395 -6.73 21.79 -23.59
C SER A 395 -7.05 22.70 -22.40
N VAL A 396 -6.60 22.27 -21.21
CA VAL A 396 -6.61 23.13 -20.02
C VAL A 396 -5.22 23.13 -19.39
N ALA A 397 -4.27 23.80 -20.04
CA ALA A 397 -3.11 24.46 -19.41
C ALA A 397 -2.26 25.22 -20.45
N SER A 398 -2.89 26.09 -21.24
CA SER A 398 -2.16 27.15 -21.96
C SER A 398 -2.79 28.52 -21.71
N GLY A 399 -3.23 28.73 -20.46
CA GLY A 399 -3.68 30.03 -19.98
C GLY A 399 -2.47 30.93 -19.75
N GLY A 400 -2.42 32.05 -20.47
CA GLY A 400 -1.38 33.07 -20.30
C GLY A 400 -1.37 33.61 -18.87
N ILE A 401 -0.19 34.07 -18.44
CA ILE A 401 0.10 34.69 -17.14
C ILE A 401 -0.92 35.78 -16.74
N SER A 402 -1.63 36.39 -17.69
CA SER A 402 -2.64 37.43 -17.40
C SER A 402 -3.92 36.91 -16.74
N ASP A 403 -4.33 35.67 -16.98
CA ASP A 403 -5.62 35.16 -16.48
C ASP A 403 -5.53 34.63 -15.03
N LEU A 404 -4.32 34.29 -14.57
CA LEU A 404 -4.05 33.94 -13.17
C LEU A 404 -3.87 35.20 -12.29
N GLU A 405 -3.30 36.27 -12.84
CA GLU A 405 -3.14 37.55 -12.15
C GLU A 405 -4.49 38.18 -11.78
N GLU A 406 -5.52 38.07 -12.63
CA GLU A 406 -6.83 38.71 -12.39
C GLU A 406 -7.70 37.99 -11.34
N LYS A 407 -7.49 36.69 -11.08
CA LYS A 407 -8.31 35.93 -10.10
C LYS A 407 -7.80 36.01 -8.65
N LEU A 408 -6.53 36.33 -8.43
CA LEU A 408 -5.90 36.39 -7.09
C LEU A 408 -5.83 37.81 -6.49
N ALA A 409 -6.28 38.83 -7.22
CA ALA A 409 -5.95 40.24 -6.95
C ALA A 409 -6.86 41.01 -5.97
N ASN A 410 -7.70 40.38 -5.13
CA ASN A 410 -8.62 41.14 -4.27
C ASN A 410 -8.66 40.79 -2.77
N ILE A 411 -7.69 40.01 -2.25
CA ILE A 411 -7.59 39.73 -0.80
C ILE A 411 -6.19 40.11 -0.32
N GLU A 412 -6.04 41.29 0.29
CA GLU A 412 -4.78 41.71 0.92
C GLU A 412 -4.61 41.05 2.31
N PHE A 413 -5.72 40.91 3.04
CA PHE A 413 -5.80 40.25 4.34
C PHE A 413 -7.10 39.45 4.42
N ASP A 414 -7.08 38.28 5.05
CA ASP A 414 -8.31 37.51 5.30
C ASP A 414 -9.09 38.02 6.52
N GLU A 415 -10.24 37.39 6.81
CA GLU A 415 -11.13 37.75 7.93
C GLU A 415 -10.45 37.64 9.31
N LEU A 416 -9.34 36.90 9.40
CA LEU A 416 -8.52 36.71 10.60
C LEU A 416 -7.30 37.64 10.62
N GLY A 417 -7.13 38.50 9.61
CA GLY A 417 -6.03 39.46 9.49
C GLY A 417 -4.71 38.88 8.99
N ARG A 418 -4.70 37.66 8.44
CA ARG A 418 -3.50 37.00 7.90
C ARG A 418 -3.15 37.62 6.54
N ASP A 419 -1.86 37.79 6.27
CA ASP A 419 -1.35 38.55 5.12
C ASP A 419 -1.21 37.69 3.86
N TRP A 420 -2.10 37.93 2.89
CA TRP A 420 -2.18 37.21 1.61
C TRP A 420 -1.40 37.90 0.49
N ARG A 421 -0.58 38.93 0.76
CA ARG A 421 0.17 39.62 -0.29
C ARG A 421 1.38 38.79 -0.74
N ASP A 422 1.61 38.71 -2.04
CA ASP A 422 2.78 38.03 -2.61
C ASP A 422 3.97 39.02 -2.71
N VAL A 423 4.63 39.29 -1.58
CA VAL A 423 5.75 40.26 -1.49
C VAL A 423 6.81 39.82 -0.46
N PRO A 424 8.06 40.29 -0.55
CA PRO A 424 9.06 40.06 0.50
C PRO A 424 8.64 40.62 1.86
N ARG A 425 9.03 39.96 2.95
CA ARG A 425 8.68 40.34 4.34
C ARG A 425 9.88 40.90 5.12
N ASP A 426 9.58 41.69 6.14
CA ASP A 426 10.56 42.28 7.07
C ASP A 426 11.81 42.88 6.40
N ASP A 427 12.98 42.54 6.92
CA ASP A 427 14.28 42.98 6.41
C ASP A 427 14.52 42.51 4.96
N ASN A 428 13.84 41.47 4.47
CA ASN A 428 14.02 40.98 3.10
C ASN A 428 13.51 41.98 2.04
N ARG A 429 12.71 42.98 2.43
CA ARG A 429 12.30 44.08 1.53
C ARG A 429 13.44 45.00 1.12
N LEU A 430 14.52 45.03 1.91
CA LEU A 430 15.64 45.93 1.70
C LEU A 430 16.85 45.17 1.18
N TYR A 431 17.54 45.75 0.21
CA TYR A 431 18.84 45.24 -0.23
C TYR A 431 19.95 45.55 0.77
N LYS A 432 20.93 44.67 0.88
CA LYS A 432 22.16 44.95 1.64
C LYS A 432 22.94 46.09 1.00
N LYS A 433 23.60 46.89 1.83
CA LYS A 433 24.48 47.98 1.39
C LYS A 433 25.59 47.48 0.46
N THR A 434 26.19 46.34 0.78
CA THR A 434 27.26 45.73 -0.03
C THR A 434 26.80 45.36 -1.44
N PHE A 435 25.58 44.84 -1.58
CA PHE A 435 24.98 44.56 -2.90
C PHE A 435 24.66 45.85 -3.66
N MET A 436 24.06 46.84 -2.99
CA MET A 436 23.73 48.13 -3.62
C MET A 436 24.97 48.90 -4.08
N GLU A 437 26.09 48.83 -3.34
CA GLU A 437 27.37 49.39 -3.75
C GLU A 437 27.90 48.73 -5.03
N LYS A 438 27.79 47.39 -5.14
CA LYS A 438 28.16 46.66 -6.37
C LYS A 438 27.24 47.01 -7.54
N TYR A 439 25.94 47.05 -7.31
CA TYR A 439 24.94 47.41 -8.32
C TYR A 439 25.17 48.84 -8.83
N ALA A 440 25.36 49.82 -7.93
CA ALA A 440 25.65 51.20 -8.31
C ALA A 440 26.98 51.33 -9.07
N ARG A 441 28.02 50.57 -8.66
CA ARG A 441 29.30 50.53 -9.38
C ARG A 441 29.11 50.00 -10.79
N PHE A 442 28.37 48.91 -10.96
CA PHE A 442 28.06 48.34 -12.26
C PHE A 442 27.28 49.30 -13.17
N ASP A 443 26.23 49.94 -12.65
CA ASP A 443 25.43 50.92 -13.41
C ASP A 443 26.23 52.15 -13.84
N SER A 444 27.28 52.50 -13.09
CA SER A 444 28.17 53.64 -13.40
C SER A 444 29.24 53.34 -14.47
N LEU A 445 29.43 52.08 -14.86
CA LEU A 445 30.41 51.69 -15.86
C LEU A 445 29.98 52.13 -17.27
N LYS A 446 30.94 52.63 -18.06
CA LYS A 446 30.70 53.00 -19.47
C LYS A 446 30.59 51.77 -20.36
N ASP A 447 31.42 50.77 -20.10
CA ASP A 447 31.34 49.45 -20.71
C ASP A 447 31.00 48.45 -19.61
N LYS A 448 29.84 47.80 -19.73
CA LYS A 448 29.35 46.87 -18.71
C LYS A 448 30.17 45.58 -18.67
N SER A 449 30.90 45.26 -19.75
CA SER A 449 31.77 44.08 -19.84
C SER A 449 33.01 44.14 -18.95
N ASP A 450 33.32 45.30 -18.37
CA ASP A 450 34.45 45.48 -17.43
C ASP A 450 34.16 44.91 -16.01
N SER A 451 32.98 44.32 -15.78
CA SER A 451 32.56 43.80 -14.48
C SER A 451 32.19 42.32 -14.54
N ASP A 452 32.94 41.51 -13.79
CA ASP A 452 32.64 40.08 -13.60
C ASP A 452 31.54 39.83 -12.53
N ASP A 453 31.01 40.87 -11.88
CA ASP A 453 30.02 40.72 -10.80
C ASP A 453 28.59 40.35 -11.28
N PHE A 454 28.26 40.55 -12.57
CA PHE A 454 26.93 40.35 -13.17
C PHE A 454 27.04 39.85 -14.61
N LEU A 455 26.08 39.02 -15.04
CA LEU A 455 25.90 38.62 -16.43
C LEU A 455 25.06 39.67 -17.17
N LEU A 456 25.42 39.97 -18.41
CA LEU A 456 24.96 41.16 -19.12
C LEU A 456 23.67 40.92 -19.92
N THR A 457 23.56 39.74 -20.53
CA THR A 457 22.47 39.41 -21.46
C THR A 457 21.80 38.10 -21.09
N TRP A 458 20.55 37.93 -21.55
CA TRP A 458 19.84 36.67 -21.40
C TRP A 458 20.59 35.50 -22.04
N ASP A 459 21.22 35.69 -23.21
CA ASP A 459 21.97 34.62 -23.88
C ASP A 459 23.17 34.13 -23.04
N GLU A 460 23.83 35.05 -22.31
CA GLU A 460 24.94 34.73 -21.42
C GLU A 460 24.45 33.94 -20.19
N LEU A 461 23.36 34.39 -19.56
CA LEU A 461 22.75 33.69 -18.43
C LEU A 461 22.19 32.33 -18.84
N TYR A 462 21.52 32.24 -19.99
CA TYR A 462 20.98 31.00 -20.54
C TYR A 462 22.10 29.99 -20.81
N SER A 463 23.18 30.42 -21.48
CA SER A 463 24.35 29.56 -21.74
C SER A 463 25.01 29.10 -20.44
N THR A 464 25.04 29.97 -19.43
CA THR A 464 25.54 29.63 -18.10
C THR A 464 24.66 28.60 -17.42
N PHE A 465 23.34 28.73 -17.48
CA PHE A 465 22.42 27.72 -16.94
C PHE A 465 22.54 26.39 -17.66
N GLU A 466 22.59 26.37 -19.00
CA GLU A 466 22.79 25.14 -19.77
C GLU A 466 24.12 24.42 -19.40
N PHE A 467 25.17 25.19 -19.06
CA PHE A 467 26.40 24.61 -18.53
C PHE A 467 26.21 24.00 -17.13
N LEU A 468 25.52 24.71 -16.24
CA LEU A 468 25.32 24.32 -14.83
C LEU A 468 24.32 23.18 -14.62
N ILE A 469 23.39 22.95 -15.55
CA ILE A 469 22.49 21.78 -15.47
C ILE A 469 23.18 20.47 -15.82
N VAL A 470 24.40 20.49 -16.37
CA VAL A 470 25.18 19.29 -16.71
C VAL A 470 26.48 19.18 -15.89
N ASN A 471 27.09 20.32 -15.53
CA ASN A 471 28.39 20.36 -14.90
C ASN A 471 28.29 20.90 -13.47
N SER A 472 28.91 20.22 -12.52
CA SER A 472 29.05 20.74 -11.16
C SER A 472 30.20 21.75 -11.08
N ILE A 473 29.93 22.89 -10.47
CA ILE A 473 30.94 23.87 -10.03
C ILE A 473 31.19 23.80 -8.53
N GLU A 474 30.45 22.96 -7.82
CA GLU A 474 30.64 22.74 -6.39
C GLU A 474 32.03 22.16 -6.13
N GLU A 475 32.59 22.44 -4.95
CA GLU A 475 33.97 22.08 -4.56
C GLU A 475 35.06 22.92 -5.25
N ASN A 476 34.75 23.68 -6.31
CA ASN A 476 35.65 24.66 -6.90
C ASN A 476 35.37 26.07 -6.37
N LEU A 477 36.08 26.43 -5.30
CA LEU A 477 35.92 27.71 -4.59
C LEU A 477 36.07 28.95 -5.50
N GLN A 478 36.85 28.87 -6.59
CA GLN A 478 36.97 29.99 -7.54
C GLN A 478 35.76 30.08 -8.47
N ALA A 479 35.22 28.95 -8.92
CA ALA A 479 34.03 28.92 -9.77
C ALA A 479 32.78 29.33 -8.96
N GLU A 480 32.64 28.87 -7.72
CA GLU A 480 31.58 29.30 -6.80
C GLU A 480 31.63 30.82 -6.56
N GLN A 481 32.79 31.38 -6.21
CA GLN A 481 32.92 32.81 -5.90
C GLN A 481 32.76 33.74 -7.11
N LYS A 482 33.08 33.26 -8.32
CA LYS A 482 32.99 34.07 -9.54
C LYS A 482 31.68 33.81 -10.27
N LEU A 483 31.50 32.60 -10.79
CA LEU A 483 30.36 32.25 -11.65
C LEU A 483 29.08 32.14 -10.83
N GLY A 484 29.09 31.34 -9.76
CA GLY A 484 27.89 31.13 -8.93
C GLY A 484 27.40 32.44 -8.29
N GLN A 485 28.29 33.22 -7.68
CA GLN A 485 27.92 34.52 -7.11
C GLN A 485 27.45 35.52 -8.18
N ALA A 486 28.02 35.51 -9.39
CA ALA A 486 27.54 36.35 -10.49
C ALA A 486 26.12 35.98 -10.91
N VAL A 487 25.76 34.69 -10.96
CA VAL A 487 24.39 34.22 -11.22
C VAL A 487 23.43 34.77 -10.16
N ILE A 488 23.73 34.59 -8.87
CA ILE A 488 22.91 35.10 -7.75
C ILE A 488 22.74 36.62 -7.83
N ASN A 489 23.82 37.36 -8.06
CA ASN A 489 23.76 38.82 -8.20
C ASN A 489 22.91 39.24 -9.41
N THR A 490 22.98 38.49 -10.51
CA THR A 490 22.23 38.75 -11.75
C THR A 490 20.73 38.55 -11.54
N ILE A 491 20.33 37.47 -10.85
CA ILE A 491 18.94 37.23 -10.46
C ILE A 491 18.44 38.39 -9.58
N ALA A 492 19.19 38.72 -8.52
CA ALA A 492 18.84 39.81 -7.59
C ALA A 492 18.73 41.18 -8.28
N LYS A 493 19.61 41.46 -9.24
CA LYS A 493 19.58 42.67 -10.06
C LYS A 493 18.39 42.68 -11.02
N SER A 494 18.04 41.54 -11.63
CA SER A 494 16.88 41.46 -12.52
C SER A 494 15.58 41.81 -11.79
N ILE A 495 15.47 41.46 -10.51
CA ILE A 495 14.36 41.84 -9.64
C ILE A 495 14.36 43.36 -9.40
N GLY A 496 15.50 43.91 -8.95
CA GLY A 496 15.60 45.35 -8.67
C GLY A 496 15.45 46.25 -9.91
N ASP A 497 15.83 45.77 -11.09
CA ASP A 497 15.60 46.46 -12.36
C ASP A 497 14.12 46.49 -12.77
N ASN A 498 13.31 45.51 -12.35
CA ASN A 498 11.86 45.49 -12.62
C ASN A 498 11.08 46.34 -11.63
N ASP A 499 11.40 46.26 -10.33
CA ASP A 499 10.80 47.11 -9.29
C ASP A 499 10.99 48.62 -9.59
N ARG A 500 12.09 48.99 -10.26
CA ARG A 500 12.37 50.38 -10.68
C ARG A 500 11.59 50.83 -11.92
N LYS A 501 10.97 49.91 -12.68
CA LYS A 501 10.34 50.19 -14.00
C LYS A 501 8.81 50.27 -13.96
N GLU A 502 8.16 49.97 -12.83
CA GLU A 502 6.70 50.10 -12.67
C GLU A 502 6.17 51.54 -12.87
N SER A 503 7.04 52.56 -12.91
CA SER A 503 6.63 53.94 -13.19
C SER A 503 6.59 54.35 -14.67
N ASP A 504 7.05 53.51 -15.61
CA ASP A 504 7.09 53.82 -17.05
C ASP A 504 6.51 52.66 -17.90
N VAL A 505 5.26 52.31 -17.64
CA VAL A 505 4.48 51.32 -18.39
C VAL A 505 4.11 51.89 -19.75
N GLU A 506 4.94 51.71 -20.78
CA GLU A 506 4.47 51.68 -22.19
C GLU A 506 5.50 51.26 -23.27
N ASN A 507 6.75 50.88 -22.97
CA ASN A 507 7.73 50.63 -24.08
C ASN A 507 8.79 49.51 -23.92
N SER A 508 8.72 48.64 -22.91
CA SER A 508 9.81 47.69 -22.59
C SER A 508 9.66 46.25 -23.11
N ASN A 509 8.54 45.86 -23.72
CA ASN A 509 8.32 44.49 -24.21
C ASN A 509 9.09 44.12 -25.52
N SER A 510 10.08 44.91 -25.94
CA SER A 510 10.68 44.79 -27.29
C SER A 510 12.18 44.46 -27.35
N ASN A 511 12.89 44.27 -26.22
CA ASN A 511 14.30 43.85 -26.26
C ASN A 511 14.52 42.42 -25.73
N PRO A 512 14.71 41.42 -26.61
CA PRO A 512 14.83 40.01 -26.24
C PRO A 512 16.08 39.69 -25.41
N GLN A 513 17.06 40.59 -25.36
CA GLN A 513 18.33 40.40 -24.67
C GLN A 513 18.31 40.76 -23.17
N ILE A 514 17.24 41.42 -22.69
CA ILE A 514 17.12 41.82 -21.28
C ILE A 514 16.79 40.60 -20.41
N ILE A 515 17.50 40.45 -19.29
CA ILE A 515 17.22 39.46 -18.25
C ILE A 515 16.04 39.96 -17.39
N THR A 516 14.99 39.15 -17.28
CA THR A 516 13.83 39.42 -16.42
C THR A 516 13.50 38.21 -15.54
N PRO A 517 12.91 38.41 -14.34
CA PRO A 517 12.47 37.31 -13.48
C PRO A 517 11.56 36.32 -14.20
N SER A 518 10.62 36.79 -15.04
CA SER A 518 9.73 35.92 -15.81
C SER A 518 10.48 35.00 -16.78
N LYS A 519 11.58 35.45 -17.39
CA LYS A 519 12.41 34.57 -18.25
C LYS A 519 13.15 33.52 -17.44
N ILE A 520 13.66 33.90 -16.26
CA ILE A 520 14.35 32.97 -15.33
C ILE A 520 13.35 31.91 -14.86
N TYR A 521 12.16 32.30 -14.44
CA TYR A 521 11.08 31.40 -14.07
C TYR A 521 10.70 30.44 -15.21
N ASN A 522 10.43 30.98 -16.42
CA ASN A 522 10.11 30.16 -17.59
C ASN A 522 11.23 29.16 -17.94
N TYR A 523 12.50 29.51 -17.66
CA TYR A 523 13.61 28.58 -17.82
C TYR A 523 13.60 27.48 -16.75
N PHE A 524 13.37 27.82 -15.47
CA PHE A 524 13.31 26.85 -14.38
C PHE A 524 12.23 25.80 -14.57
N ILE A 525 11.03 26.20 -15.02
CA ILE A 525 9.91 25.29 -15.26
C ILE A 525 10.02 24.48 -16.55
N SER A 526 10.88 24.90 -17.49
CA SER A 526 10.99 24.21 -18.78
C SER A 526 11.54 22.79 -18.60
N SER A 527 11.02 21.84 -19.38
CA SER A 527 11.48 20.45 -19.36
C SER A 527 12.94 20.35 -19.82
N ALA A 528 13.71 19.50 -19.15
CA ALA A 528 15.06 19.17 -19.56
C ALA A 528 15.07 18.23 -20.78
N SER A 529 16.13 18.28 -21.58
CA SER A 529 16.34 17.31 -22.66
C SER A 529 16.78 15.94 -22.11
N GLU A 530 16.41 14.86 -22.80
CA GLU A 530 16.83 13.50 -22.42
C GLU A 530 18.35 13.35 -22.30
N GLU A 531 19.12 14.03 -23.15
CA GLU A 531 20.59 14.01 -23.12
C GLU A 531 21.14 14.58 -21.80
N SER A 532 20.59 15.71 -21.33
CA SER A 532 21.00 16.35 -20.07
C SER A 532 20.58 15.53 -18.85
N ILE A 533 19.42 14.85 -18.93
CA ILE A 533 18.96 13.93 -17.88
C ILE A 533 19.91 12.74 -17.75
N ARG A 534 20.25 12.08 -18.88
CA ARG A 534 21.19 10.94 -18.89
C ARG A 534 22.57 11.32 -18.35
N GLN A 535 23.12 12.46 -18.79
CA GLN A 535 24.40 12.96 -18.30
C GLN A 535 24.39 13.23 -16.79
N THR A 536 23.25 13.70 -16.25
CA THR A 536 23.09 13.91 -14.81
C THR A 536 22.94 12.59 -14.05
N GLN A 537 22.20 11.62 -14.58
CA GLN A 537 22.03 10.29 -13.97
C GLN A 537 23.36 9.50 -13.90
N ASP A 538 24.23 9.64 -14.90
CA ASP A 538 25.56 9.05 -14.91
C ASP A 538 26.43 9.60 -13.76
N ASN A 539 26.28 10.89 -13.44
CA ASN A 539 27.01 11.56 -12.38
C ASN A 539 26.36 11.40 -11.00
N ASN A 540 25.03 11.28 -10.92
CA ASN A 540 24.26 11.25 -9.69
C ASN A 540 23.03 10.33 -9.84
N LYS A 541 23.13 9.11 -9.29
CA LYS A 541 22.12 8.03 -9.43
C LYS A 541 20.77 8.26 -8.72
N SER A 542 20.48 9.48 -8.28
CA SER A 542 19.39 9.78 -7.34
C SER A 542 18.15 10.41 -7.97
N ILE A 543 18.13 10.64 -9.29
CA ILE A 543 16.95 11.17 -9.98
C ILE A 543 16.02 10.03 -10.34
N VAL A 544 14.81 10.04 -9.78
CA VAL A 544 13.74 9.12 -10.15
C VAL A 544 12.67 9.93 -10.88
N PRO A 545 12.68 9.94 -12.23
CA PRO A 545 11.77 10.75 -13.01
C PRO A 545 10.42 10.06 -13.09
N ILE A 546 9.52 10.36 -12.14
CA ILE A 546 8.11 9.99 -12.27
C ILE A 546 7.40 11.07 -13.08
N PHE A 547 7.65 12.34 -12.78
CA PHE A 547 7.19 13.48 -13.56
C PHE A 547 8.29 13.96 -14.52
N ASN A 548 7.89 14.82 -15.47
CA ASN A 548 8.83 15.52 -16.33
C ASN A 548 9.90 16.24 -15.50
N VAL A 549 11.18 15.94 -15.78
CA VAL A 549 12.31 16.56 -15.07
C VAL A 549 12.49 17.99 -15.56
N SER A 550 12.33 18.96 -14.65
CA SER A 550 12.55 20.37 -14.96
C SER A 550 14.04 20.71 -15.04
N LYS A 551 14.41 21.78 -15.75
CA LYS A 551 15.80 22.27 -15.77
C LYS A 551 16.28 22.72 -14.40
N PHE A 552 15.38 23.20 -13.53
CA PHE A 552 15.73 23.51 -12.16
C PHE A 552 16.09 22.27 -11.35
N GLU A 553 15.42 21.14 -11.57
CA GLU A 553 15.73 19.87 -10.91
C GLU A 553 17.16 19.41 -11.25
N LEU A 554 17.56 19.48 -12.53
CA LEU A 554 18.94 19.20 -12.93
C LEU A 554 19.96 20.15 -12.29
N LEU A 555 19.62 21.44 -12.19
CA LEU A 555 20.45 22.43 -11.49
C LEU A 555 20.58 22.08 -10.00
N LEU A 556 19.51 21.64 -9.35
CA LEU A 556 19.48 21.24 -7.94
C LEU A 556 20.33 19.99 -7.68
N HIS A 557 20.36 19.03 -8.61
CA HIS A 557 21.15 17.81 -8.49
C HIS A 557 22.64 18.01 -8.75
N ASN A 558 23.02 18.86 -9.71
CA ASN A 558 24.42 19.09 -10.07
C ASN A 558 25.08 20.24 -9.29
N ASN A 559 24.30 21.24 -8.88
CA ASN A 559 24.75 22.44 -8.17
C ASN A 559 23.77 22.84 -7.08
N SER A 560 23.53 21.94 -6.12
CA SER A 560 22.55 22.09 -5.05
C SER A 560 22.63 23.42 -4.29
N LYS A 561 23.82 23.83 -3.86
CA LYS A 561 24.06 25.07 -3.13
C LYS A 561 23.63 26.30 -3.93
N LEU A 562 23.98 26.33 -5.21
CA LEU A 562 23.67 27.43 -6.12
C LEU A 562 22.17 27.46 -6.45
N ALA A 563 21.58 26.30 -6.77
CA ALA A 563 20.17 26.17 -7.10
C ALA A 563 19.28 26.67 -5.95
N ARG A 564 19.58 26.25 -4.72
CA ARG A 564 18.84 26.67 -3.53
C ARG A 564 18.98 28.18 -3.28
N ALA A 565 20.18 28.75 -3.45
CA ALA A 565 20.38 30.20 -3.31
C ALA A 565 19.70 31.01 -4.45
N ALA A 566 19.64 30.46 -5.66
CA ALA A 566 18.95 31.06 -6.80
C ALA A 566 17.44 31.09 -6.58
N MET A 567 16.86 30.01 -6.03
CA MET A 567 15.46 29.95 -5.64
C MET A 567 15.15 30.93 -4.50
N ASP A 568 16.03 31.02 -3.49
CA ASP A 568 15.90 31.99 -2.38
C ASP A 568 15.82 33.44 -2.91
N GLU A 569 16.61 33.79 -3.93
CA GLU A 569 16.54 35.13 -4.56
C GLU A 569 15.28 35.31 -5.41
N MET A 570 14.83 34.30 -6.15
CA MET A 570 13.61 34.37 -6.96
C MET A 570 12.37 34.58 -6.09
N LEU A 571 12.32 33.99 -4.89
CA LEU A 571 11.28 34.24 -3.89
C LEU A 571 11.26 35.70 -3.39
N MET A 572 12.25 36.52 -3.72
CA MET A 572 12.26 37.96 -3.37
C MET A 572 11.55 38.83 -4.41
N TYR A 573 11.04 38.27 -5.50
CA TYR A 573 10.25 39.01 -6.48
C TYR A 573 8.77 39.01 -6.08
N GLY A 574 8.13 40.18 -6.13
CA GLY A 574 6.70 40.30 -5.85
C GLY A 574 5.85 39.63 -6.93
N GLY A 575 4.79 38.94 -6.53
CA GLY A 575 3.85 38.25 -7.43
C GLY A 575 4.29 36.86 -7.90
N PHE A 576 5.48 36.39 -7.51
CA PHE A 576 6.00 35.08 -7.92
C PHE A 576 6.17 34.11 -6.75
N ARG A 577 6.00 34.50 -5.48
CA ARG A 577 6.28 33.62 -4.35
C ARG A 577 5.33 32.43 -4.32
N ARG A 578 4.03 32.67 -4.55
CA ARG A 578 3.05 31.58 -4.63
C ARG A 578 3.30 30.66 -5.81
N LEU A 579 3.62 31.23 -6.97
CA LEU A 579 3.97 30.46 -8.17
C LEU A 579 5.19 29.59 -7.95
N LEU A 580 6.22 30.12 -7.28
CA LEU A 580 7.43 29.38 -6.96
C LEU A 580 7.19 28.32 -5.88
N ILE A 581 6.39 28.61 -4.85
CA ILE A 581 5.98 27.61 -3.85
C ILE A 581 5.24 26.47 -4.55
N TRP A 582 4.27 26.79 -5.41
CA TRP A 582 3.52 25.80 -6.18
C TRP A 582 4.46 24.96 -7.06
N PHE A 583 5.38 25.59 -7.80
CA PHE A 583 6.40 24.91 -8.58
C PHE A 583 7.25 23.95 -7.74
N ILE A 584 7.72 24.40 -6.56
CA ILE A 584 8.55 23.58 -5.66
C ILE A 584 7.78 22.36 -5.12
N THR A 585 6.47 22.50 -4.88
CA THR A 585 5.66 21.43 -4.25
C THR A 585 4.96 20.51 -5.24
N HIS A 586 4.68 20.94 -6.48
CA HIS A 586 3.90 20.18 -7.47
C HIS A 586 4.71 19.70 -8.67
N ASP A 587 5.63 20.53 -9.18
CA ASP A 587 6.29 20.28 -10.47
C ASP A 587 7.67 19.60 -10.34
N LEU A 588 8.17 19.42 -9.11
CA LEU A 588 9.45 18.78 -8.84
C LEU A 588 9.25 17.34 -8.37
N ASN A 589 10.10 16.43 -8.85
CA ASN A 589 10.12 15.05 -8.34
C ASN A 589 10.60 15.02 -6.88
N LEU A 590 9.95 14.19 -6.06
CA LEU A 590 10.33 14.04 -4.66
C LEU A 590 11.74 13.44 -4.56
N SER A 591 12.64 14.19 -3.96
CA SER A 591 14.05 13.81 -3.79
C SER A 591 14.55 14.18 -2.41
N SER A 592 15.69 13.60 -2.02
CA SER A 592 16.31 13.93 -0.74
C SER A 592 16.74 15.40 -0.63
N LEU A 593 17.17 15.99 -1.75
CA LEU A 593 17.58 17.38 -1.83
C LEU A 593 16.40 18.34 -1.69
N LEU A 594 15.22 17.95 -2.22
CA LEU A 594 13.99 18.71 -2.10
C LEU A 594 13.44 18.68 -0.68
N ILE A 595 13.40 17.49 -0.04
CA ILE A 595 12.98 17.34 1.37
C ILE A 595 13.84 18.24 2.28
N ASP A 596 15.16 18.20 2.12
CA ASP A 596 16.08 19.06 2.88
C ASP A 596 15.89 20.56 2.57
N TYR A 597 15.61 20.93 1.31
CA TYR A 597 15.32 22.32 0.96
C TYR A 597 14.04 22.83 1.63
N VAL A 598 12.94 22.06 1.55
CA VAL A 598 11.65 22.39 2.19
C VAL A 598 11.80 22.48 3.70
N PHE A 599 12.52 21.54 4.32
CA PHE A 599 12.82 21.59 5.75
C PHE A 599 13.55 22.88 6.15
N GLN A 600 14.61 23.24 5.43
CA GLN A 600 15.38 24.45 5.70
C GLN A 600 14.56 25.72 5.45
N LEU A 601 13.68 25.70 4.45
CA LEU A 601 12.80 26.81 4.13
C LEU A 601 11.76 27.02 5.23
N ALA A 602 11.07 25.95 5.64
CA ALA A 602 10.09 25.98 6.73
C ALA A 602 10.72 26.34 8.08
N SER A 603 11.94 25.86 8.36
CA SER A 603 12.67 26.14 9.61
C SER A 603 13.36 27.52 9.64
N GLY A 604 13.22 28.33 8.60
CA GLY A 604 13.86 29.66 8.52
C GLY A 604 15.40 29.61 8.49
N LEU A 605 15.98 28.54 7.93
CA LEU A 605 17.43 28.35 7.77
C LEU A 605 17.95 28.84 6.42
N ARG A 606 17.06 29.03 5.42
CA ARG A 606 17.39 29.56 4.09
C ARG A 606 17.72 31.06 4.12
N GLY A 607 18.39 31.58 3.09
CA GLY A 607 18.94 32.94 3.07
C GLY A 607 20.41 32.98 3.53
N ASN A 608 20.77 33.88 4.45
CA ASN A 608 22.18 34.10 4.81
C ASN A 608 22.78 33.08 5.79
N LYS A 609 21.94 32.44 6.61
CA LYS A 609 22.41 31.64 7.76
C LYS A 609 23.16 30.37 7.34
N ASN A 610 22.74 29.74 6.24
CA ASN A 610 23.28 28.47 5.72
C ASN A 610 23.61 28.53 4.20
N SER A 611 23.89 29.71 3.63
CA SER A 611 24.27 29.85 2.22
C SER A 611 25.75 30.15 2.05
N ASP A 612 26.41 29.39 1.18
CA ASP A 612 27.78 29.68 0.72
C ASP A 612 27.85 30.91 -0.21
N TYR A 613 26.69 31.35 -0.71
CA TYR A 613 26.52 32.55 -1.53
C TYR A 613 25.96 33.72 -0.74
N ASN A 614 26.42 34.94 -1.06
CA ASN A 614 25.92 36.16 -0.44
C ASN A 614 24.50 36.47 -0.93
N PHE A 615 23.52 36.29 -0.05
CA PHE A 615 22.14 36.71 -0.28
C PHE A 615 22.05 38.25 -0.35
N SER A 616 21.30 38.76 -1.32
CA SER A 616 21.23 40.18 -1.69
C SER A 616 20.41 41.03 -0.71
N ARG A 617 19.46 40.42 0.00
CA ARG A 617 18.55 41.11 0.93
C ARG A 617 19.07 41.18 2.37
N GLN A 618 18.55 42.15 3.13
CA GLN A 618 18.80 42.27 4.56
C GLN A 618 18.05 41.17 5.32
N GLY A 619 18.46 40.92 6.57
CA GLY A 619 17.98 39.79 7.38
C GLY A 619 18.92 38.58 7.36
N GLN A 620 18.81 37.75 8.39
CA GLN A 620 19.62 36.52 8.54
C GLN A 620 19.01 35.34 7.76
N CYS A 621 17.70 35.36 7.53
CA CYS A 621 16.97 34.31 6.83
C CYS A 621 15.99 34.88 5.80
N LEU A 622 15.53 34.00 4.91
CA LEU A 622 14.36 34.21 4.08
C LEU A 622 13.10 34.03 4.94
N VAL A 623 12.24 35.05 4.96
CA VAL A 623 11.01 35.08 5.78
C VAL A 623 9.80 34.80 4.89
N LEU A 624 9.01 33.80 5.27
CA LEU A 624 7.69 33.48 4.70
C LEU A 624 6.58 34.04 5.61
N SER A 625 5.42 34.39 5.05
CA SER A 625 4.22 34.61 5.86
C SER A 625 3.68 33.28 6.39
N ASP A 626 2.83 33.32 7.42
CA ASP A 626 2.20 32.11 7.97
C ASP A 626 1.38 31.36 6.90
N VAL A 627 0.74 32.11 5.99
CA VAL A 627 0.02 31.56 4.83
C VAL A 627 0.97 30.87 3.85
N GLU A 628 2.10 31.50 3.51
CA GLU A 628 3.08 30.91 2.60
C GLU A 628 3.75 29.66 3.20
N LEU A 629 4.08 29.70 4.50
CA LEU A 629 4.63 28.56 5.23
C LEU A 629 3.63 27.40 5.25
N SER A 630 2.35 27.72 5.48
CA SER A 630 1.29 26.73 5.46
C SER A 630 1.05 26.13 4.07
N MET A 631 1.03 26.96 3.02
CA MET A 631 0.99 26.48 1.63
C MET A 631 2.17 25.56 1.31
N VAL A 632 3.40 25.93 1.73
CA VAL A 632 4.58 25.07 1.53
C VAL A 632 4.35 23.71 2.18
N LEU A 633 3.87 23.64 3.42
CA LEU A 633 3.73 22.38 4.14
C LEU A 633 2.52 21.54 3.70
N HIS A 634 1.31 22.11 3.55
CA HIS A 634 0.13 21.37 3.09
C HIS A 634 0.35 20.78 1.69
N GLU A 635 0.79 21.61 0.75
CA GLU A 635 0.97 21.18 -0.64
C GLU A 635 2.12 20.16 -0.73
N PHE A 636 3.22 20.39 -0.02
CA PHE A 636 4.33 19.44 -0.02
C PHE A 636 3.97 18.09 0.58
N LEU A 637 3.28 18.05 1.73
CA LEU A 637 2.90 16.80 2.40
C LEU A 637 1.85 16.03 1.57
N THR A 638 0.88 16.74 1.01
CA THR A 638 -0.16 16.16 0.14
C THR A 638 0.46 15.56 -1.12
N ASN A 639 1.30 16.32 -1.82
CA ASN A 639 1.96 15.83 -3.04
C ASN A 639 3.00 14.76 -2.74
N SER A 640 3.66 14.79 -1.58
CA SER A 640 4.51 13.69 -1.12
C SER A 640 3.71 12.41 -0.92
N SER A 641 2.47 12.50 -0.40
CA SER A 641 1.57 11.36 -0.26
C SER A 641 1.21 10.76 -1.61
N VAL A 642 0.86 11.60 -2.60
CA VAL A 642 0.57 11.18 -3.98
C VAL A 642 1.81 10.58 -4.65
N TYR A 643 2.97 11.21 -4.53
CA TYR A 643 4.21 10.70 -5.10
C TYR A 643 4.60 9.33 -4.51
N LEU A 644 4.39 9.14 -3.20
CA LEU A 644 4.72 7.90 -2.52
C LEU A 644 3.64 6.82 -2.68
N SER A 645 2.40 7.16 -3.02
CA SER A 645 1.38 6.16 -3.39
C SER A 645 1.67 5.50 -4.75
N ALA A 646 2.57 6.07 -5.55
CA ALA A 646 3.11 5.47 -6.78
C ALA A 646 3.75 4.08 -6.57
N THR A 647 4.05 3.67 -5.33
CA THR A 647 4.48 2.30 -5.03
C THR A 647 3.38 1.25 -5.11
N THR A 648 2.11 1.66 -4.97
CA THR A 648 0.97 0.76 -4.76
C THR A 648 -0.04 0.85 -5.90
N ASP A 649 -0.34 2.07 -6.39
CA ASP A 649 -1.34 2.29 -7.44
C ASP A 649 -0.75 2.57 -8.83
N GLY A 650 0.54 2.93 -8.90
CA GLY A 650 1.17 3.56 -10.06
C GLY A 650 0.59 4.96 -10.33
N ILE A 651 1.42 5.91 -10.79
CA ILE A 651 0.90 7.20 -11.27
C ILE A 651 0.71 7.09 -12.78
N GLU A 652 -0.53 7.24 -13.26
CA GLU A 652 -0.81 7.37 -14.69
C GLU A 652 -0.23 8.69 -15.21
N ILE A 653 0.72 8.57 -16.13
CA ILE A 653 1.22 9.68 -16.93
C ILE A 653 0.47 9.67 -18.27
N GLU A 654 0.46 10.80 -18.98
CA GLU A 654 -0.08 10.95 -20.34
C GLU A 654 0.14 9.70 -21.21
N ASN A 655 -0.93 9.25 -21.88
CA ASN A 655 -1.02 8.01 -22.69
C ASN A 655 -1.15 6.68 -21.92
N GLY A 656 -1.58 6.71 -20.65
CA GLY A 656 -1.96 5.49 -19.90
C GLY A 656 -0.79 4.67 -19.36
N TYR A 657 0.44 5.21 -19.44
CA TYR A 657 1.62 4.59 -18.84
C TYR A 657 1.64 4.84 -17.33
N LYS A 658 1.62 3.77 -16.53
CA LYS A 658 1.77 3.84 -15.07
C LYS A 658 3.24 3.72 -14.68
N VAL A 659 3.79 4.76 -14.06
CA VAL A 659 5.14 4.70 -13.49
C VAL A 659 5.06 4.26 -12.03
N VAL A 660 5.81 3.20 -11.70
CA VAL A 660 5.87 2.61 -10.37
C VAL A 660 7.18 2.97 -9.69
N LEU A 661 7.09 3.55 -8.50
CA LEU A 661 8.26 3.85 -7.68
C LEU A 661 8.76 2.59 -6.98
N ALA A 662 10.07 2.30 -7.06
CA ALA A 662 10.64 1.18 -6.33
C ALA A 662 10.46 1.33 -4.82
N GLU A 663 9.89 0.32 -4.16
CA GLU A 663 9.55 0.35 -2.73
C GLU A 663 10.76 0.70 -1.84
N SER A 664 11.95 0.22 -2.19
CA SER A 664 13.18 0.52 -1.43
C SER A 664 13.57 2.00 -1.46
N ILE A 665 13.29 2.71 -2.56
CA ILE A 665 13.53 4.15 -2.70
C ILE A 665 12.46 4.91 -1.92
N ALA A 666 11.20 4.51 -2.07
CA ALA A 666 10.08 5.10 -1.36
C ALA A 666 10.22 4.97 0.17
N LYS A 667 10.67 3.81 0.68
CA LYS A 667 11.00 3.61 2.10
C LYS A 667 12.04 4.61 2.59
N LYS A 668 13.12 4.85 1.84
CA LYS A 668 14.15 5.82 2.19
C LYS A 668 13.63 7.26 2.21
N LEU A 669 12.83 7.65 1.21
CA LEU A 669 12.22 8.97 1.16
C LEU A 669 11.23 9.17 2.32
N MET A 670 10.41 8.16 2.61
CA MET A 670 9.47 8.17 3.74
C MET A 670 10.19 8.27 5.09
N GLN A 671 11.29 7.54 5.29
CA GLN A 671 12.12 7.68 6.48
C GLN A 671 12.64 9.10 6.66
N MET A 672 13.13 9.74 5.59
CA MET A 672 13.57 11.12 5.69
C MET A 672 12.42 12.11 5.92
N LEU A 673 11.25 11.89 5.31
CA LEU A 673 10.05 12.69 5.60
C LEU A 673 9.67 12.58 7.08
N CYS A 674 9.66 11.36 7.64
CA CYS A 674 9.38 11.14 9.06
C CYS A 674 10.39 11.87 9.96
N LEU A 675 11.67 11.90 9.59
CA LEU A 675 12.70 12.66 10.30
C LEU A 675 12.46 14.17 10.20
N MET A 676 12.15 14.67 9.00
CA MET A 676 11.82 16.08 8.76
C MET A 676 10.62 16.50 9.62
N ILE A 677 9.52 15.75 9.57
CA ILE A 677 8.29 16.06 10.31
C ILE A 677 8.55 16.05 11.82
N ASN A 678 9.27 15.06 12.34
CA ASN A 678 9.65 15.02 13.75
C ASN A 678 10.47 16.25 14.17
N GLN A 679 11.39 16.72 13.32
CA GLN A 679 12.16 17.93 13.60
C GLN A 679 11.29 19.19 13.56
N LEU A 680 10.37 19.31 12.60
CA LEU A 680 9.43 20.43 12.52
C LEU A 680 8.49 20.48 13.72
N ILE A 681 8.04 19.33 14.23
CA ILE A 681 7.28 19.22 15.50
C ILE A 681 8.15 19.70 16.67
N ASN A 682 9.39 19.23 16.77
CA ASN A 682 10.30 19.63 17.86
C ASN A 682 10.65 21.14 17.84
N LEU A 683 10.61 21.76 16.66
CA LEU A 683 10.81 23.20 16.48
C LEU A 683 9.53 24.02 16.75
N GLY A 684 8.38 23.36 16.97
CA GLY A 684 7.08 24.00 17.18
C GLY A 684 6.49 24.64 15.92
N ILE A 685 6.94 24.21 14.73
CA ILE A 685 6.43 24.70 13.43
C ILE A 685 5.17 23.91 13.03
N ILE A 686 5.19 22.60 13.27
CA ILE A 686 4.01 21.74 13.20
C ILE A 686 3.49 21.61 14.62
N ASN A 687 2.31 22.15 14.88
CA ASN A 687 1.70 22.06 16.20
C ASN A 687 0.81 20.82 16.26
N VAL A 688 1.02 20.00 17.28
CA VAL A 688 0.26 18.75 17.49
C VAL A 688 -0.62 18.86 18.74
N ASP A 689 -0.41 19.87 19.59
CA ASP A 689 -0.87 19.90 20.99
C ASP A 689 -1.82 21.06 21.36
N GLU A 690 -2.13 22.02 20.47
CA GLU A 690 -2.95 23.20 20.82
C GLU A 690 -4.21 23.40 19.95
N GLU A 691 -5.31 23.70 20.64
CA GLU A 691 -6.60 24.15 20.12
C GLU A 691 -6.44 25.46 19.34
N ASN A 692 -6.81 25.46 18.05
CA ASN A 692 -7.61 26.47 17.36
C ASN A 692 -7.66 26.11 15.86
N GLU A 693 -8.54 26.75 15.09
CA GLU A 693 -8.57 26.75 13.62
C GLU A 693 -7.27 27.38 13.06
N ASP A 694 -6.15 26.73 13.34
CA ASP A 694 -4.82 27.27 13.13
C ASP A 694 -4.30 26.79 11.78
N ILE A 695 -3.68 27.71 11.06
CA ILE A 695 -3.13 27.47 9.71
C ILE A 695 -1.96 26.46 9.71
N HIS A 696 -1.64 25.93 10.90
CA HIS A 696 -0.56 25.01 11.21
C HIS A 696 -1.06 23.63 11.67
N ASP A 697 -2.36 23.34 11.57
CA ASP A 697 -2.89 21.99 11.75
C ASP A 697 -2.65 21.15 10.48
N TYR A 698 -1.70 20.23 10.57
CA TYR A 698 -1.37 19.27 9.51
C TYR A 698 -1.76 17.84 9.89
N LYS A 699 -2.59 17.65 10.93
CA LYS A 699 -2.88 16.32 11.50
C LYS A 699 -3.49 15.38 10.46
N ASN A 700 -4.42 15.87 9.64
CA ASN A 700 -5.10 15.06 8.63
C ASN A 700 -4.14 14.65 7.50
N GLU A 701 -3.36 15.59 6.96
CA GLU A 701 -2.37 15.34 5.91
C GLU A 701 -1.30 14.36 6.38
N LEU A 702 -0.85 14.50 7.62
CA LEU A 702 0.12 13.59 8.23
C LEU A 702 -0.47 12.20 8.45
N GLN A 703 -1.73 12.08 8.86
CA GLN A 703 -2.39 10.78 8.99
C GLN A 703 -2.53 10.09 7.62
N ILE A 704 -2.98 10.81 6.60
CA ILE A 704 -3.11 10.29 5.22
C ILE A 704 -1.74 9.87 4.67
N LEU A 705 -0.70 10.70 4.86
CA LEU A 705 0.65 10.39 4.42
C LEU A 705 1.21 9.13 5.11
N LEU A 706 0.95 8.97 6.41
CA LEU A 706 1.60 7.94 7.22
C LEU A 706 0.85 6.61 7.25
N ILE A 707 -0.48 6.59 7.08
CA ILE A 707 -1.32 5.38 7.24
C ILE A 707 -0.87 4.23 6.33
N ASN A 708 -0.54 4.54 5.07
CA ASN A 708 -0.07 3.58 4.08
C ASN A 708 1.33 3.02 4.37
N TRP A 709 2.03 3.59 5.36
CA TRP A 709 3.43 3.29 5.68
C TRP A 709 3.63 2.70 7.08
N ILE A 710 2.59 2.64 7.93
CA ILE A 710 2.64 2.08 9.30
C ILE A 710 3.17 0.63 9.31
N GLY A 711 2.75 -0.17 8.33
CA GLY A 711 3.20 -1.56 8.17
C GLY A 711 4.61 -1.70 7.60
N LYS A 712 5.10 -0.68 6.87
CA LYS A 712 6.30 -0.75 6.02
C LYS A 712 7.52 -0.02 6.61
N VAL A 713 7.32 1.05 7.39
CA VAL A 713 8.37 1.93 7.93
C VAL A 713 8.13 2.17 9.43
N PRO A 714 9.06 1.75 10.33
CA PRO A 714 8.92 1.91 11.78
C PRO A 714 8.77 3.37 12.24
N GLU A 715 9.49 4.30 11.61
CA GLU A 715 9.44 5.73 11.92
C GLU A 715 8.06 6.32 11.61
N ALA A 716 7.42 5.86 10.53
CA ALA A 716 6.08 6.28 10.14
C ALA A 716 5.03 5.78 11.16
N ARG A 717 5.18 4.54 11.63
CA ARG A 717 4.36 3.97 12.70
C ARG A 717 4.45 4.79 13.99
N GLN A 718 5.66 5.09 14.44
CA GLN A 718 5.87 5.88 15.67
C GLN A 718 5.25 7.27 15.56
N LEU A 719 5.47 7.94 14.43
CA LEU A 719 4.97 9.29 14.20
C LEU A 719 3.44 9.32 14.09
N PHE A 720 2.84 8.36 13.38
CA PHE A 720 1.39 8.23 13.27
C PHE A 720 0.73 8.08 14.64
N PHE A 721 1.27 7.20 15.50
CA PHE A 721 0.73 7.02 16.84
C PHE A 721 1.00 8.21 17.77
N LYS A 722 2.13 8.92 17.60
CA LYS A 722 2.37 10.17 18.34
C LYS A 722 1.29 11.20 18.03
N ILE A 723 0.91 11.35 16.75
CA ILE A 723 -0.14 12.28 16.30
C ILE A 723 -1.53 11.79 16.74
N LYS A 724 -1.83 10.49 16.62
CA LYS A 724 -3.12 9.91 17.05
C LYS A 724 -3.30 9.97 18.57
N ASN A 725 -2.23 9.77 19.35
CA ASN A 725 -2.28 9.83 20.81
C ASN A 725 -2.47 11.26 21.32
N ALA A 726 -1.91 12.27 20.64
CA ALA A 726 -2.21 13.67 20.93
C ALA A 726 -3.71 13.97 20.76
N ASN A 727 -4.34 13.47 19.69
CA ASN A 727 -5.81 13.56 19.50
C ASN A 727 -6.60 12.84 20.61
N TYR A 728 -6.08 11.72 21.13
CA TYR A 728 -6.69 10.99 22.24
C TYR A 728 -6.51 11.70 23.59
N GLU A 729 -5.38 12.39 23.81
CA GLU A 729 -5.15 13.23 24.99
C GLU A 729 -5.96 14.52 24.95
N GLU A 730 -6.19 15.10 23.77
CA GLU A 730 -7.09 16.24 23.53
C GLU A 730 -8.55 15.86 23.77
N LYS A 731 -9.05 14.75 23.21
CA LYS A 731 -10.36 14.19 23.57
C LYS A 731 -10.48 13.94 25.07
N ASN A 732 -9.42 13.47 25.72
CA ASN A 732 -9.39 13.29 27.16
C ASN A 732 -9.27 14.60 27.97
N LYS A 733 -8.76 15.71 27.39
CA LYS A 733 -8.67 17.04 28.03
C LYS A 733 -9.97 17.82 27.91
N GLU A 734 -10.62 17.81 26.76
CA GLU A 734 -12.00 18.29 26.59
C GLU A 734 -12.97 17.46 27.45
N GLU A 735 -12.76 16.14 27.51
CA GLU A 735 -13.46 15.31 28.47
C GLU A 735 -13.04 15.63 29.92
N LYS A 736 -11.82 16.07 30.24
CA LYS A 736 -11.38 16.40 31.62
C LYS A 736 -11.92 17.74 32.12
N GLU A 737 -12.03 18.77 31.28
CA GLU A 737 -12.71 20.02 31.66
C GLU A 737 -14.22 19.82 31.79
N THR A 738 -14.78 18.85 31.07
CA THR A 738 -16.17 18.39 31.27
C THR A 738 -16.30 17.39 32.44
N LYS A 739 -15.23 16.67 32.82
CA LYS A 739 -15.20 15.65 33.90
C LYS A 739 -14.85 16.18 35.28
N GLU A 740 -14.42 17.43 35.46
CA GLU A 740 -14.45 18.03 36.81
C GLU A 740 -15.89 18.17 37.35
N ASN A 741 -16.91 18.04 36.50
CA ASN A 741 -18.30 17.86 36.92
C ASN A 741 -18.89 16.46 36.70
N ASN A 742 -18.15 15.50 36.12
CA ASN A 742 -18.68 14.17 35.81
C ASN A 742 -17.61 13.08 35.94
N ASN A 743 -17.29 12.72 37.18
CA ASN A 743 -16.92 11.33 37.48
C ASN A 743 -18.14 10.44 37.19
N ILE A 744 -18.40 10.13 35.91
CA ILE A 744 -19.32 9.07 35.54
C ILE A 744 -18.53 7.79 35.71
N GLU A 745 -18.72 7.14 36.86
CA GLU A 745 -18.57 5.69 36.96
C GLU A 745 -19.22 5.08 35.72
N ILE A 746 -18.44 4.39 34.88
CA ILE A 746 -19.03 3.59 33.82
C ILE A 746 -19.87 2.54 34.53
N THR A 747 -21.18 2.80 34.56
CA THR A 747 -22.16 1.90 35.14
C THR A 747 -22.01 0.58 34.40
N ASN A 748 -21.74 -0.49 35.13
CA ASN A 748 -21.85 -1.84 34.56
C ASN A 748 -23.30 -2.00 34.10
N PHE A 749 -23.51 -1.94 32.79
CA PHE A 749 -24.83 -2.18 32.22
C PHE A 749 -25.17 -3.67 32.37
N ALA A 750 -26.46 -3.97 32.46
CA ALA A 750 -26.91 -5.34 32.52
C ALA A 750 -26.68 -5.98 31.15
N PHE A 751 -26.33 -7.28 31.11
CA PHE A 751 -26.06 -7.98 29.85
C PHE A 751 -27.28 -7.95 28.92
N GLU A 752 -28.49 -7.90 29.48
CA GLU A 752 -29.74 -7.77 28.73
C GLU A 752 -29.82 -6.47 27.92
N GLN A 753 -29.23 -5.37 28.42
CA GLN A 753 -29.22 -4.08 27.71
C GLN A 753 -28.21 -4.08 26.56
N GLU A 754 -27.08 -4.76 26.75
CA GLU A 754 -26.07 -4.98 25.70
C GLU A 754 -26.69 -5.84 24.57
N GLU A 755 -27.42 -6.90 24.93
CA GLU A 755 -28.11 -7.80 24.00
C GLU A 755 -29.22 -7.10 23.20
N GLU A 756 -30.03 -6.25 23.83
CA GLU A 756 -31.08 -5.50 23.14
C GLU A 756 -30.52 -4.55 22.09
N LEU A 757 -29.43 -3.83 22.40
CA LEU A 757 -28.81 -2.89 21.47
C LEU A 757 -28.17 -3.60 20.27
N ILE A 758 -27.38 -4.64 20.51
CA ILE A 758 -26.71 -5.39 19.45
C ILE A 758 -27.72 -6.05 18.51
N LYS A 759 -28.85 -6.55 19.04
CA LYS A 759 -29.94 -7.07 18.19
C LYS A 759 -30.65 -5.99 17.38
N ALA A 760 -30.72 -4.75 17.87
CA ALA A 760 -31.27 -3.63 17.12
C ALA A 760 -30.36 -3.28 15.93
N TYR A 761 -29.05 -3.26 16.15
CA TYR A 761 -28.04 -3.00 15.11
C TYR A 761 -27.95 -4.08 14.02
N ALA A 762 -28.50 -5.27 14.23
CA ALA A 762 -28.49 -6.32 13.22
C ALA A 762 -29.16 -5.91 11.89
N TYR A 763 -30.12 -4.97 11.95
CA TYR A 763 -30.88 -4.48 10.79
C TYR A 763 -30.44 -3.08 10.33
N MET A 764 -29.32 -2.58 10.85
CA MET A 764 -28.78 -1.26 10.50
C MET A 764 -27.52 -1.41 9.64
N SER A 765 -27.24 -0.39 8.83
CA SER A 765 -25.99 -0.28 8.05
C SER A 765 -24.82 0.17 8.94
N ILE A 766 -23.59 0.08 8.43
CA ILE A 766 -22.39 0.53 9.16
C ILE A 766 -22.49 2.03 9.46
N ASP A 767 -22.90 2.82 8.46
CA ASP A 767 -23.07 4.28 8.59
C ASP A 767 -24.18 4.65 9.59
N GLU A 768 -25.30 3.92 9.59
CA GLU A 768 -26.41 4.15 10.53
C GLU A 768 -26.00 3.87 11.98
N ILE A 769 -25.21 2.82 12.20
CA ILE A 769 -24.69 2.46 13.53
C ILE A 769 -23.68 3.51 13.99
N SER A 770 -22.74 3.91 13.13
CA SER A 770 -21.75 4.94 13.43
C SER A 770 -22.42 6.27 13.81
N PHE A 771 -23.45 6.67 13.06
CA PHE A 771 -24.24 7.87 13.37
C PHE A 771 -24.97 7.76 14.73
N ASP A 772 -25.62 6.63 15.03
CA ASP A 772 -26.30 6.45 16.32
C ASP A 772 -25.31 6.45 17.50
N LEU A 773 -24.13 5.86 17.36
CA LEU A 773 -23.10 5.86 18.40
C LEU A 773 -22.50 7.26 18.63
N HIS A 774 -22.41 8.08 17.58
CA HIS A 774 -21.98 9.48 17.69
C HIS A 774 -23.02 10.35 18.41
N GLU A 775 -24.30 10.20 18.06
CA GLU A 775 -25.38 11.03 18.62
C GLU A 775 -25.87 10.55 20.01
N ASN A 776 -25.79 9.24 20.29
CA ASN A 776 -26.32 8.63 21.49
C ASN A 776 -25.21 8.11 22.42
N GLN A 777 -24.76 8.99 23.32
CA GLN A 777 -23.76 8.67 24.33
C GLN A 777 -24.13 7.46 25.21
N THR A 778 -25.42 7.15 25.39
CA THR A 778 -25.85 5.98 26.17
C THR A 778 -25.52 4.69 25.43
N HIS A 779 -25.82 4.62 24.13
CA HIS A 779 -25.49 3.45 23.30
C HIS A 779 -23.99 3.24 23.21
N MET A 780 -23.21 4.31 23.05
CA MET A 780 -21.74 4.25 23.10
C MET A 780 -21.22 3.72 24.45
N ASN A 781 -21.83 4.10 25.57
CA ASN A 781 -21.47 3.55 26.88
C ASN A 781 -21.86 2.07 27.04
N ILE A 782 -22.95 1.61 26.40
CA ILE A 782 -23.33 0.19 26.36
C ILE A 782 -22.30 -0.62 25.56
N ILE A 783 -21.86 -0.14 24.39
CA ILE A 783 -20.80 -0.80 23.60
C ILE A 783 -19.48 -0.87 24.38
N LYS A 784 -19.07 0.22 25.06
CA LYS A 784 -17.90 0.22 25.95
C LYS A 784 -18.03 -0.78 27.12
N SER A 785 -19.24 -0.95 27.68
CA SER A 785 -19.52 -1.96 28.70
C SER A 785 -19.36 -3.38 28.15
N PHE A 786 -19.93 -3.64 26.98
CA PHE A 786 -19.81 -4.93 26.30
C PHE A 786 -18.35 -5.27 25.96
N ALA A 787 -17.58 -4.33 25.40
CA ALA A 787 -16.16 -4.50 25.10
C ALA A 787 -15.35 -4.89 26.35
N ARG A 788 -15.58 -4.22 27.49
CA ARG A 788 -14.93 -4.55 28.77
C ARG A 788 -15.31 -5.93 29.30
N ARG A 789 -16.55 -6.36 29.07
CA ARG A 789 -17.01 -7.70 29.46
C ARG A 789 -16.25 -8.76 28.69
N ILE A 790 -16.19 -8.64 27.36
CA ILE A 790 -15.43 -9.53 26.48
C ILE A 790 -13.94 -9.50 26.83
N GLU A 791 -13.37 -8.32 27.10
CA GLU A 791 -11.98 -8.17 27.55
C GLU A 791 -11.70 -9.01 28.80
N LYS A 792 -12.53 -8.86 29.83
CA LYS A 792 -12.38 -9.58 31.10
C LYS A 792 -12.54 -11.10 30.91
N ASP A 793 -13.45 -11.50 30.04
CA ASP A 793 -13.68 -12.91 29.72
C ASP A 793 -12.49 -13.53 28.98
N ILE A 794 -11.96 -12.86 27.96
CA ILE A 794 -10.74 -13.27 27.25
C ILE A 794 -9.55 -13.33 28.22
N GLN A 795 -9.35 -12.32 29.07
CA GLN A 795 -8.30 -12.35 30.11
C GLN A 795 -8.43 -13.54 31.05
N THR A 796 -9.67 -13.91 31.39
CA THR A 796 -9.94 -15.08 32.24
C THR A 796 -9.53 -16.37 31.54
N VAL A 797 -9.80 -16.51 30.24
CA VAL A 797 -9.44 -17.71 29.47
C VAL A 797 -7.95 -17.79 29.14
N LEU A 798 -7.29 -16.65 28.90
CA LEU A 798 -5.84 -16.61 28.69
C LEU A 798 -5.04 -16.85 29.99
N SER A 799 -5.67 -16.74 31.16
CA SER A 799 -5.02 -17.00 32.45
C SER A 799 -4.96 -18.52 32.75
N PRO A 800 -3.77 -19.11 33.00
CA PRO A 800 -3.59 -20.56 33.12
C PRO A 800 -4.17 -21.20 34.40
N THR A 801 -4.94 -20.46 35.21
CA THR A 801 -5.30 -20.86 36.58
C THR A 801 -6.80 -20.87 36.91
N ILE A 802 -7.70 -20.50 35.98
CA ILE A 802 -9.12 -20.30 36.29
C ILE A 802 -9.99 -21.25 35.47
N GLU A 803 -10.90 -21.98 36.12
CA GLU A 803 -11.97 -22.73 35.43
C GLU A 803 -12.90 -21.74 34.71
N VAL A 804 -13.09 -21.92 33.40
CA VAL A 804 -13.99 -21.09 32.60
C VAL A 804 -15.40 -21.19 33.15
N SER A 805 -15.93 -20.06 33.65
CA SER A 805 -17.29 -20.02 34.19
C SER A 805 -18.33 -20.18 33.09
N THR A 806 -19.52 -20.68 33.42
CA THR A 806 -20.65 -20.77 32.47
C THR A 806 -21.05 -19.40 31.90
N GLN A 807 -20.77 -18.31 32.62
CA GLN A 807 -21.05 -16.94 32.15
C GLN A 807 -20.13 -16.52 31.00
N VAL A 808 -18.83 -16.83 31.09
CA VAL A 808 -17.87 -16.59 30.00
C VAL A 808 -18.30 -17.31 28.72
N THR A 809 -18.76 -18.57 28.84
CA THR A 809 -19.27 -19.32 27.70
C THR A 809 -20.53 -18.68 27.08
N ILE A 810 -21.42 -18.13 27.89
CA ILE A 810 -22.63 -17.42 27.39
C ILE A 810 -22.23 -16.17 26.62
N HIS A 811 -21.31 -15.35 27.16
CA HIS A 811 -20.88 -14.13 26.48
C HIS A 811 -20.12 -14.41 25.18
N PHE A 812 -19.23 -15.41 25.15
CA PHE A 812 -18.56 -15.82 23.91
C PHE A 812 -19.51 -16.40 22.88
N ARG A 813 -20.49 -17.19 23.32
CA ARG A 813 -21.54 -17.68 22.42
C ARG A 813 -22.31 -16.52 21.81
N PHE A 814 -22.70 -15.53 22.61
CA PHE A 814 -23.37 -14.33 22.14
C PHE A 814 -22.50 -13.52 21.16
N PHE A 815 -21.21 -13.36 21.47
CA PHE A 815 -20.24 -12.72 20.56
C PHE A 815 -20.16 -13.45 19.21
N ILE A 816 -20.09 -14.79 19.23
CA ILE A 816 -20.00 -15.61 18.01
C ILE A 816 -21.29 -15.55 17.19
N GLU A 817 -22.45 -15.69 17.86
CA GLU A 817 -23.77 -15.68 17.20
C GLU A 817 -24.09 -14.33 16.54
N ASN A 818 -23.58 -13.22 17.09
CA ASN A 818 -23.82 -11.86 16.57
C ASN A 818 -22.60 -11.28 15.84
N PHE A 819 -21.60 -12.10 15.49
CA PHE A 819 -20.31 -11.65 14.96
C PHE A 819 -20.45 -10.70 13.76
N ASN A 820 -21.33 -11.03 12.81
CA ASN A 820 -21.60 -10.21 11.63
C ASN A 820 -22.07 -8.80 12.00
N THR A 821 -22.97 -8.67 12.99
CA THR A 821 -23.42 -7.37 13.49
C THR A 821 -22.31 -6.63 14.22
N LEU A 822 -21.50 -7.34 15.02
CA LEU A 822 -20.37 -6.74 15.73
C LEU A 822 -19.31 -6.19 14.77
N CYS A 823 -19.10 -6.83 13.62
CA CYS A 823 -18.22 -6.35 12.56
C CYS A 823 -18.66 -5.01 11.93
N LYS A 824 -19.94 -4.65 12.06
CA LYS A 824 -20.46 -3.33 11.62
C LYS A 824 -20.18 -2.21 12.63
N ILE A 825 -19.65 -2.54 13.82
CA ILE A 825 -19.40 -1.59 14.91
C ILE A 825 -17.90 -1.27 15.00
N GLU A 826 -17.46 -0.21 14.31
CA GLU A 826 -16.06 0.20 14.22
C GLU A 826 -15.42 0.45 15.60
N GLU A 827 -16.14 1.14 16.48
CA GLU A 827 -15.67 1.48 17.83
C GLU A 827 -15.43 0.24 18.69
N LEU A 828 -16.21 -0.82 18.49
CA LEU A 828 -16.02 -2.08 19.20
C LEU A 828 -14.75 -2.79 18.72
N ALA A 829 -14.49 -2.78 17.41
CA ALA A 829 -13.29 -3.33 16.80
C ALA A 829 -12.03 -2.61 17.34
N GLU A 830 -12.03 -1.28 17.37
CA GLU A 830 -10.93 -0.47 17.91
C GLU A 830 -10.69 -0.78 19.39
N LEU A 831 -11.73 -0.74 20.23
CA LEU A 831 -11.61 -0.98 21.68
C LEU A 831 -11.03 -2.35 22.04
N LEU A 832 -11.49 -3.41 21.36
CA LEU A 832 -11.02 -4.77 21.64
C LEU A 832 -9.62 -5.01 21.05
N PHE A 833 -9.35 -4.50 19.84
CA PHE A 833 -8.07 -4.72 19.20
C PHE A 833 -6.93 -3.98 19.91
N ASP A 834 -7.10 -2.69 20.22
CA ASP A 834 -6.09 -1.90 20.95
C ASP A 834 -5.67 -2.57 22.27
N ARG A 835 -6.61 -3.25 22.91
CA ARG A 835 -6.36 -3.92 24.19
C ARG A 835 -5.59 -5.23 24.05
N PHE A 836 -5.83 -5.99 22.99
CA PHE A 836 -5.21 -7.30 22.78
C PHE A 836 -4.07 -7.31 21.77
N GLU A 837 -3.84 -6.22 21.03
CA GLU A 837 -2.72 -6.08 20.09
C GLU A 837 -1.36 -6.42 20.73
N PRO A 838 -1.01 -5.96 21.95
CA PRO A 838 0.26 -6.33 22.58
C PRO A 838 0.37 -7.82 22.85
N VAL A 839 -0.75 -8.48 23.15
CA VAL A 839 -0.81 -9.92 23.44
C VAL A 839 -0.70 -10.73 22.16
N ILE A 840 -1.38 -10.27 21.11
CA ILE A 840 -1.39 -10.88 19.78
C ILE A 840 0.02 -10.78 19.16
N SER A 841 0.67 -9.61 19.24
CA SER A 841 2.00 -9.36 18.65
C SER A 841 3.15 -10.04 19.40
N THR A 842 3.10 -10.11 20.74
CA THR A 842 4.20 -10.65 21.54
C THR A 842 3.98 -12.10 22.00
N GLY A 843 2.73 -12.57 22.00
CA GLY A 843 2.33 -13.82 22.65
C GLY A 843 2.47 -13.81 24.18
N LEU A 844 2.76 -12.66 24.80
CA LEU A 844 2.96 -12.52 26.23
C LEU A 844 1.70 -11.95 26.90
N ILE A 845 1.16 -12.72 27.85
CA ILE A 845 -0.05 -12.36 28.63
C ILE A 845 0.26 -11.32 29.72
N LEU A 846 1.54 -11.04 30.00
CA LEU A 846 2.00 -10.23 31.13
C LEU A 846 1.57 -8.74 31.08
N ASN A 847 1.23 -8.22 29.90
CA ASN A 847 0.89 -6.80 29.70
C ASN A 847 -0.60 -6.45 29.91
N LEU A 848 -1.47 -7.44 30.15
CA LEU A 848 -2.92 -7.20 30.31
C LEU A 848 -3.31 -6.55 31.66
N GLY A 849 -2.39 -6.48 32.62
CA GLY A 849 -2.67 -6.06 34.01
C GLY A 849 -2.44 -4.59 34.35
N GLN A 850 -1.90 -3.77 33.44
CA GLN A 850 -1.70 -2.34 33.66
C GLN A 850 -2.53 -1.58 32.63
N GLY A 851 -3.59 -0.91 33.08
CA GLY A 851 -4.29 0.05 32.22
C GLY A 851 -3.38 1.24 31.88
N PRO A 852 -3.73 2.07 30.89
CA PRO A 852 -2.93 3.22 30.47
C PRO A 852 -2.71 4.27 31.58
N LEU A 853 -3.42 4.16 32.70
CA LEU A 853 -3.47 5.14 33.80
C LEU A 853 -2.44 4.90 34.92
N ALA A 854 -1.48 3.99 34.77
CA ALA A 854 -0.53 3.64 35.85
C ALA A 854 0.95 3.61 35.43
N ILE A 855 1.34 4.23 34.30
CA ILE A 855 2.74 4.30 33.87
C ILE A 855 3.51 5.48 34.48
N ASP A 856 2.84 6.43 35.13
CA ASP A 856 3.53 7.62 35.65
C ASP A 856 4.35 7.42 36.94
N GLN A 857 4.37 6.24 37.55
CA GLN A 857 5.13 6.02 38.80
C GLN A 857 5.74 4.62 38.93
N ALA A 858 6.60 4.23 38.00
CA ALA A 858 7.67 3.29 38.30
C ALA A 858 8.85 3.55 37.37
N ASP A 859 9.98 3.97 37.94
CA ASP A 859 11.30 3.91 37.31
C ASP A 859 11.59 2.46 36.87
N VAL A 860 11.14 2.09 35.68
CA VAL A 860 11.58 0.88 34.99
C VAL A 860 12.55 1.37 33.93
N GLN A 861 13.84 1.18 34.23
CA GLN A 861 14.88 1.17 33.22
C GLN A 861 14.51 0.12 32.18
N VAL A 862 13.90 0.56 31.09
CA VAL A 862 13.83 -0.23 29.86
C VAL A 862 15.27 -0.40 29.40
N GLN A 863 15.81 -1.60 29.64
CA GLN A 863 17.01 -2.02 28.97
C GLN A 863 16.62 -2.20 27.50
N ASP A 864 17.03 -1.25 26.68
CA ASP A 864 17.07 -1.34 25.23
C ASP A 864 17.84 -2.60 24.82
N GLU A 865 17.15 -3.70 24.60
CA GLU A 865 17.64 -4.86 23.85
C GLU A 865 16.91 -4.90 22.49
N TYR A 866 17.05 -3.83 21.73
CA TYR A 866 17.19 -3.91 20.29
C TYR A 866 18.63 -3.47 20.02
N GLU A 867 19.54 -4.43 19.80
CA GLU A 867 20.87 -4.12 19.28
C GLU A 867 20.68 -3.44 17.91
N ALA A 868 20.77 -2.11 17.92
CA ALA A 868 21.07 -1.35 16.73
C ALA A 868 22.36 -1.92 16.13
N GLU A 869 22.27 -2.53 14.95
CA GLU A 869 23.42 -2.62 14.07
C GLU A 869 24.01 -1.20 13.96
N PHE A 870 25.31 -1.07 14.18
CA PHE A 870 26.09 0.16 14.38
C PHE A 870 26.19 0.67 15.84
N SER A 871 27.06 0.01 16.61
CA SER A 871 27.57 0.56 17.87
C SER A 871 28.21 1.94 17.65
N THR A 872 27.98 2.86 18.58
CA THR A 872 28.54 4.23 18.65
C THR A 872 30.08 4.30 18.59
N ASP A 873 30.75 3.19 18.86
CA ASP A 873 32.21 3.06 18.77
C ASP A 873 32.71 3.02 17.30
N PHE A 874 31.85 2.63 16.34
CA PHE A 874 32.15 2.71 14.91
C PHE A 874 32.09 4.15 14.39
N LEU A 875 31.17 4.97 14.93
CA LEU A 875 31.00 6.37 14.56
C LEU A 875 32.11 7.29 15.10
N ASN A 876 32.80 6.88 16.16
CA ASN A 876 33.86 7.67 16.80
C ASN A 876 35.29 7.32 16.34
N GLY A 877 35.47 6.36 15.43
CA GLY A 877 36.75 6.13 14.74
C GLY A 877 37.89 5.54 15.57
N ASP A 878 37.67 5.09 16.81
CA ASP A 878 38.70 4.53 17.67
C ASP A 878 38.70 3.00 17.65
N VAL A 879 39.20 2.39 16.57
CA VAL A 879 39.52 0.94 16.56
C VAL A 879 41.02 0.75 16.72
N SER A 880 41.46 0.48 17.96
CA SER A 880 42.72 -0.23 18.20
C SER A 880 42.45 -1.73 18.28
N TYR A 881 42.93 -2.47 17.29
CA TYR A 881 42.82 -3.93 17.26
C TYR A 881 43.78 -4.58 18.27
N GLU A 882 43.26 -5.09 19.39
CA GLU A 882 43.97 -6.10 20.18
C GLU A 882 43.42 -7.50 19.91
N LYS A 883 44.34 -8.41 19.59
CA LYS A 883 44.08 -9.80 19.24
C LYS A 883 43.63 -10.60 20.46
N ASP A 884 42.46 -11.19 20.35
CA ASP A 884 41.93 -12.16 21.31
C ASP A 884 42.82 -13.40 21.45
N ASN A 885 43.33 -13.59 22.66
CA ASN A 885 43.91 -14.84 23.13
C ASN A 885 43.35 -15.06 24.55
N ASN A 886 42.36 -15.95 24.70
CA ASN A 886 42.44 -17.02 25.70
C ASN A 886 41.25 -17.99 25.68
N LYS A 887 41.57 -19.22 25.24
CA LYS A 887 40.86 -20.46 25.60
C LYS A 887 40.83 -20.65 27.12
N LYS A 888 39.67 -20.91 27.72
CA LYS A 888 39.59 -21.75 28.93
C LYS A 888 38.48 -22.80 28.88
N LYS A 889 38.97 -24.05 28.84
CA LYS A 889 38.30 -25.32 29.12
C LYS A 889 37.46 -25.27 30.40
N LYS A 890 36.27 -25.87 30.38
CA LYS A 890 35.68 -26.52 31.57
C LYS A 890 35.70 -28.03 31.39
N LYS A 891 36.44 -28.70 32.28
CA LYS A 891 36.35 -30.12 32.58
C LYS A 891 35.36 -30.30 33.73
N LYS A 892 34.33 -31.10 33.49
CA LYS A 892 33.81 -32.26 34.23
C LYS A 892 32.29 -32.24 34.21
#